data_AF-A0A5J4YXX9-F1
#
_entry.id   AF-A0A5J4YXX9-F1
#
_cell.length_a   1.000
_cell.length_b   1.000
_cell.length_c   1.000
_cell.angle_alpha   90.00
_cell.angle_beta   90.00
_cell.angle_gamma   90.00
#
_symmetry.space_group_name_H-M   'P 1'
#
loop_
_entity.id
_entity.type
_entity.pdbx_description
1 polymer ?
#
loop_
_entity_poly.entity_id
_entity_poly.type
_entity_poly.pdbx_seq_one_letter_code
_entity_poly.pdbx_strand_id
1 'polypeptide(L)'
;MGDRFGVAMAAGLTVPASYLDVGIKLPDDVHVADIGKFGNWDGRECRVENAHEWKDAIREYLAHSPLARQDIPKVIHQIWIGPREAPCVWLDSWRIEYLGRFSGWKYELWSDSEVHSMDMVNRDLYDKEQKYQCKADILRLELLYKYGGVYIDADMVSLGKDLSEVMVDANNSTKFMISYEPDTKDKPYSVIGNSIIAVTPGHPLILMLILYIRKIYDHKRPYHGVEWVTGPLAATKVLVHQNMPFSCRPTNEFYPLFHFVPNPDAIDLSKFPRSYAFQFGYTCSGLENWIAQNNRCRKAVECSIHSKKTDWEFGRFKPFPTSERKSRRDGESQLVPKVIHQIYLEPDARSCNKPERWTMTWYGKFCSQHPEYEYRMHCIDDLVNSEYFCVNLYSTSKRMDATAVTLLAMEIVYKYGGVYVPLGCTFESGGDAVAQHSMGFKIDAPFIFSPAEDTECASRIKQIYNGLSPDVPSLATVVTPQQDGRGVAMRGVGDSVAAYMDYPLWSRFLGTEMIINAAFPSSALCDEVMLLWGYDSNVQTYKLESASAVAELLSEHPARCVIVTDEELCRYRAFRDCIPSMIIDLDKKDPDWSAMLLSVEWETGLHVTECYRPSMSVRASAARYFGLVLNQKAANRLFGSDELRKLTMSEQLIDLALQRYEDCGVYVAVQKFEHTKVLADMYAGIHTIQYAFEKLANHSPPTEISGHPVEQYGSMLKVFRDSNRNNIMLEMSADDSGRVMYRAWNEDNAVNCEAKILRGMRTDIVEWMRVYYNHQVVFEANNKPI
;
A
#
# COMPACT_ATOMS: atom_id res chain seq x y z
N MET A 1 7.50 -23.54 -53.70
CA MET A 1 6.74 -23.86 -52.49
C MET A 1 7.27 -25.20 -52.01
N GLY A 2 8.24 -25.18 -51.11
CA GLY A 2 8.91 -26.38 -50.59
C GLY A 2 8.35 -26.71 -49.22
N ASP A 3 7.93 -27.96 -49.06
CA ASP A 3 7.30 -28.48 -47.85
C ASP A 3 8.21 -28.35 -46.61
N ARG A 4 7.71 -27.64 -45.59
CA ARG A 4 8.24 -27.66 -44.23
C ARG A 4 7.67 -28.87 -43.50
N PHE A 5 8.17 -30.07 -43.78
CA PHE A 5 7.83 -31.24 -42.98
C PHE A 5 8.58 -31.16 -41.63
N GLY A 6 7.82 -31.06 -40.54
CA GLY A 6 8.34 -31.21 -39.18
C GLY A 6 8.95 -32.60 -38.99
N VAL A 7 10.12 -32.67 -38.37
CA VAL A 7 10.77 -33.93 -38.04
C VAL A 7 9.99 -34.55 -36.87
N ALA A 8 9.48 -35.76 -37.06
CA ALA A 8 8.80 -36.52 -36.03
C ALA A 8 9.81 -36.98 -34.98
N MET A 9 9.65 -36.50 -33.75
CA MET A 9 10.33 -37.08 -32.58
C MET A 9 9.49 -38.26 -32.09
N ALA A 10 10.15 -39.29 -31.55
CA ALA A 10 9.52 -40.55 -31.18
C ALA A 10 8.25 -40.33 -30.32
N ALA A 11 7.19 -41.09 -30.62
CA ALA A 11 5.85 -41.04 -30.02
C ALA A 11 4.86 -39.97 -30.54
N GLY A 12 4.91 -39.60 -31.83
CA GLY A 12 3.82 -38.87 -32.50
C GLY A 12 3.67 -37.39 -32.14
N LEU A 13 4.66 -36.82 -31.45
CA LEU A 13 4.72 -35.39 -31.15
C LEU A 13 5.38 -34.62 -32.30
N THR A 14 4.71 -33.59 -32.81
CA THR A 14 5.31 -32.65 -33.77
C THR A 14 5.82 -31.42 -33.03
N VAL A 15 7.13 -31.32 -32.86
CA VAL A 15 7.78 -30.10 -32.37
C VAL A 15 7.83 -29.09 -33.52
N PRO A 16 7.39 -27.83 -33.34
CA PRO A 16 7.45 -26.83 -34.42
C PRO A 16 8.88 -26.65 -34.94
N ALA A 17 9.06 -26.49 -36.25
CA ALA A 17 10.40 -26.37 -36.84
C ALA A 17 11.21 -25.18 -36.25
N SER A 18 10.52 -24.10 -35.86
CA SER A 18 11.13 -22.96 -35.19
C SER A 18 11.74 -23.30 -33.84
N TYR A 19 11.33 -24.42 -33.21
CA TYR A 19 11.89 -24.87 -31.94
C TYR A 19 13.17 -25.69 -32.11
N LEU A 20 13.47 -26.16 -33.32
CA LEU A 20 14.66 -26.99 -33.58
C LEU A 20 15.80 -26.16 -34.19
N ASP A 21 15.52 -24.93 -34.63
CA ASP A 21 16.49 -24.05 -35.28
C ASP A 21 17.31 -23.23 -34.26
N VAL A 22 18.19 -23.91 -33.52
CA VAL A 22 19.06 -23.29 -32.49
C VAL A 22 20.56 -23.43 -32.78
N GLY A 23 20.92 -23.93 -33.96
CA GLY A 23 22.31 -24.05 -34.43
C GLY A 23 23.13 -25.18 -33.81
N ILE A 24 22.49 -26.07 -33.05
CA ILE A 24 23.09 -27.30 -32.48
C ILE A 24 22.12 -28.47 -32.63
N LYS A 25 22.60 -29.71 -32.43
CA LYS A 25 21.71 -30.87 -32.34
C LYS A 25 21.17 -30.99 -30.91
N LEU A 26 19.85 -31.02 -30.77
CA LEU A 26 19.19 -31.24 -29.47
C LEU A 26 18.91 -32.75 -29.26
N PRO A 27 18.83 -33.22 -28.00
CA PRO A 27 18.38 -34.58 -27.71
C PRO A 27 16.95 -34.80 -28.20
N ASP A 28 16.64 -36.05 -28.57
CA ASP A 28 15.37 -36.30 -29.25
C ASP A 28 14.15 -36.25 -28.30
N ASP A 29 14.35 -36.57 -27.03
CA ASP A 29 13.29 -36.62 -26.04
C ASP A 29 13.83 -36.47 -24.61
N VAL A 30 12.93 -36.27 -23.65
CA VAL A 30 13.23 -36.37 -22.21
C VAL A 30 12.70 -37.72 -21.71
N HIS A 31 13.60 -38.58 -21.24
CA HIS A 31 13.24 -39.87 -20.67
C HIS A 31 12.97 -39.73 -19.17
N VAL A 32 11.71 -39.87 -18.77
CA VAL A 32 11.28 -39.73 -17.37
C VAL A 32 10.93 -41.11 -16.79
N ALA A 33 11.65 -41.51 -15.74
CA ALA A 33 11.39 -42.72 -14.99
C ALA A 33 10.56 -42.46 -13.73
N ASP A 34 10.00 -43.55 -13.21
CA ASP A 34 9.38 -43.58 -11.88
C ASP A 34 8.27 -42.53 -11.69
N ILE A 35 7.43 -42.38 -12.72
CA ILE A 35 6.26 -41.49 -12.67
C ILE A 35 5.19 -42.13 -11.77
N GLY A 36 4.86 -41.47 -10.66
CA GLY A 36 3.85 -41.92 -9.70
C GLY A 36 4.25 -43.13 -8.86
N LYS A 37 5.55 -43.44 -8.75
CA LYS A 37 6.03 -44.63 -8.00
C LYS A 37 6.51 -44.32 -6.59
N PHE A 38 6.87 -43.08 -6.30
CA PHE A 38 7.39 -42.66 -5.00
C PHE A 38 6.62 -41.45 -4.46
N GLY A 39 6.89 -41.11 -3.19
CA GLY A 39 6.38 -39.88 -2.60
C GLY A 39 6.82 -38.66 -3.40
N ASN A 40 5.96 -37.65 -3.46
CA ASN A 40 6.16 -36.44 -4.26
C ASN A 40 7.49 -35.70 -3.94
N TRP A 41 7.89 -35.72 -2.66
CA TRP A 41 9.16 -35.18 -2.16
C TRP A 41 10.37 -36.12 -2.35
N ASP A 42 10.18 -37.36 -2.81
CA ASP A 42 11.29 -38.27 -3.08
C ASP A 42 12.04 -37.81 -4.35
N GLY A 43 13.37 -37.77 -4.27
CA GLY A 43 14.22 -37.38 -5.41
C GLY A 43 14.17 -38.35 -6.59
N ARG A 44 13.72 -39.60 -6.37
CA ARG A 44 13.56 -40.62 -7.42
C ARG A 44 12.27 -40.45 -8.22
N GLU A 45 11.24 -39.85 -7.64
CA GLU A 45 9.95 -39.63 -8.29
C GLU A 45 10.12 -38.74 -9.53
N CYS A 46 9.70 -39.21 -10.70
CA CYS A 46 9.82 -38.51 -11.99
C CYS A 46 11.26 -38.06 -12.32
N ARG A 47 12.25 -38.94 -12.12
CA ARG A 47 13.66 -38.68 -12.42
C ARG A 47 13.91 -38.65 -13.93
N VAL A 48 14.78 -37.77 -14.40
CA VAL A 48 15.21 -37.74 -15.81
C VAL A 48 16.40 -38.67 -16.04
N GLU A 49 16.23 -39.71 -16.84
CA GLU A 49 17.25 -40.75 -17.06
C GLU A 49 18.36 -40.31 -18.02
N ASN A 50 18.01 -39.52 -19.04
CA ASN A 50 18.94 -39.02 -20.04
C ASN A 50 19.46 -37.59 -19.75
N ALA A 51 19.50 -37.18 -18.48
CA ALA A 51 19.96 -35.83 -18.10
C ALA A 51 21.39 -35.50 -18.59
N HIS A 52 22.22 -36.52 -18.80
CA HIS A 52 23.57 -36.36 -19.35
C HIS A 52 23.57 -35.84 -20.79
N GLU A 53 22.68 -36.35 -21.66
CA GLU A 53 22.53 -35.87 -23.05
C GLU A 53 22.14 -34.39 -23.08
N TRP A 54 21.28 -33.97 -22.16
CA TRP A 54 20.86 -32.57 -22.03
C TRP A 54 21.99 -31.68 -21.51
N LYS A 55 22.85 -32.17 -20.61
CA LYS A 55 24.06 -31.44 -20.21
C LYS A 55 25.02 -31.24 -21.38
N ASP A 56 25.15 -32.24 -22.24
CA ASP A 56 25.99 -32.16 -23.44
C ASP A 56 25.43 -31.13 -24.42
N ALA A 57 24.12 -31.15 -24.66
CA ALA A 57 23.44 -30.16 -25.48
C ALA A 57 23.61 -28.73 -24.97
N ILE A 58 23.61 -28.50 -23.64
CA ILE A 58 23.88 -27.16 -23.07
C ILE A 58 25.32 -26.75 -23.32
N ARG A 59 26.29 -27.67 -23.15
CA ARG A 59 27.70 -27.37 -23.46
C ARG A 59 27.87 -26.99 -24.92
N GLU A 60 27.24 -27.73 -25.84
CA GLU A 60 27.25 -27.40 -27.27
C GLU A 60 26.55 -26.06 -27.54
N TYR A 61 25.41 -25.79 -26.91
CA TYR A 61 24.66 -24.55 -27.07
C TYR A 61 25.53 -23.35 -26.69
N LEU A 62 26.13 -23.38 -25.50
CA LEU A 62 26.98 -22.31 -24.98
C LEU A 62 28.23 -22.10 -25.85
N ALA A 63 28.80 -23.17 -26.41
CA ALA A 63 30.01 -23.09 -27.22
C ALA A 63 29.76 -22.68 -28.68
N HIS A 64 28.62 -23.08 -29.27
CA HIS A 64 28.45 -23.09 -30.72
C HIS A 64 27.18 -22.39 -31.21
N SER A 65 26.12 -22.29 -30.40
CA SER A 65 24.88 -21.65 -30.85
C SER A 65 25.08 -20.14 -31.05
N PRO A 66 24.63 -19.57 -32.18
CA PRO A 66 24.63 -18.12 -32.37
C PRO A 66 23.72 -17.40 -31.37
N LEU A 67 22.67 -18.06 -30.87
CA LEU A 67 21.74 -17.51 -29.89
C LEU A 67 22.39 -17.36 -28.51
N ALA A 68 23.29 -18.28 -28.14
CA ALA A 68 24.06 -18.20 -26.91
C ALA A 68 25.13 -17.11 -26.92
N ARG A 69 25.53 -16.60 -28.10
CA ARG A 69 26.53 -15.52 -28.20
C ARG A 69 25.98 -14.16 -27.79
N GLN A 70 24.66 -14.00 -27.76
CA GLN A 70 24.02 -12.78 -27.30
C GLN A 70 23.82 -12.82 -25.78
N ASP A 71 23.65 -11.65 -25.19
CA ASP A 71 23.16 -11.55 -23.82
C ASP A 71 21.68 -11.87 -23.76
N ILE A 72 21.19 -12.22 -22.56
CA ILE A 72 19.77 -12.38 -22.29
C ILE A 72 19.03 -11.10 -22.76
N PRO A 73 18.03 -11.23 -23.64
CA PRO A 73 17.30 -10.09 -24.17
C PRO A 73 16.72 -9.20 -23.07
N LYS A 74 16.81 -7.87 -23.23
CA LYS A 74 16.20 -6.89 -22.31
C LYS A 74 14.71 -6.72 -22.61
N VAL A 75 13.96 -7.81 -22.48
CA VAL A 75 12.50 -7.85 -22.68
C VAL A 75 11.86 -8.50 -21.46
N ILE A 76 10.90 -7.83 -20.84
CA ILE A 76 10.10 -8.37 -19.75
C ILE A 76 8.82 -8.98 -20.34
N HIS A 77 8.54 -10.23 -19.98
CA HIS A 77 7.34 -10.95 -20.34
C HIS A 77 6.48 -11.19 -19.09
N GLN A 78 5.22 -10.76 -19.13
CA GLN A 78 4.21 -11.11 -18.13
C GLN A 78 3.01 -11.75 -18.82
N ILE A 79 2.30 -12.63 -18.10
CA ILE A 79 1.13 -13.35 -18.61
C ILE A 79 -0.10 -12.89 -17.84
N TRP A 80 -1.17 -12.53 -18.55
CA TRP A 80 -2.50 -12.41 -17.95
C TRP A 80 -3.57 -12.94 -18.90
N ILE A 81 -4.03 -14.16 -18.62
CA ILE A 81 -4.99 -14.91 -19.42
C ILE A 81 -6.21 -15.28 -18.56
N GLY A 82 -7.35 -15.49 -19.20
CA GLY A 82 -8.60 -15.83 -18.54
C GLY A 82 -9.47 -14.61 -18.21
N PRO A 83 -10.61 -14.85 -17.55
CA PRO A 83 -11.70 -13.88 -17.44
C PRO A 83 -11.51 -12.86 -16.32
N ARG A 84 -10.48 -13.02 -15.48
CA ARG A 84 -10.27 -12.18 -14.29
C ARG A 84 -9.65 -10.85 -14.65
N GLU A 85 -9.97 -9.83 -13.85
CA GLU A 85 -9.38 -8.50 -14.00
C GLU A 85 -7.86 -8.54 -13.79
N ALA A 86 -7.12 -7.91 -14.70
CA ALA A 86 -5.66 -7.88 -14.64
C ALA A 86 -5.14 -6.99 -13.52
N PRO A 87 -4.13 -7.42 -12.76
CA PRO A 87 -3.59 -6.66 -11.64
C PRO A 87 -2.66 -5.56 -12.12
N CYS A 88 -3.19 -4.58 -12.87
CA CYS A 88 -2.43 -3.48 -13.41
C CYS A 88 -1.72 -2.64 -12.34
N VAL A 89 -2.25 -2.61 -11.11
CA VAL A 89 -1.54 -2.02 -9.96
C VAL A 89 -0.13 -2.60 -9.77
N TRP A 90 0.11 -3.87 -10.12
CA TRP A 90 1.43 -4.50 -10.08
C TRP A 90 2.12 -4.51 -11.44
N LEU A 91 1.39 -4.80 -12.53
CA LEU A 91 1.95 -4.79 -13.89
C LEU A 91 2.56 -3.43 -14.25
N ASP A 92 1.97 -2.32 -13.80
CA ASP A 92 2.43 -0.96 -14.11
C ASP A 92 3.76 -0.60 -13.45
N SER A 93 4.15 -1.28 -12.37
CA SER A 93 5.50 -1.15 -11.79
C SER A 93 6.59 -1.58 -12.78
N TRP A 94 6.29 -2.55 -13.65
CA TRP A 94 7.20 -2.96 -14.72
C TRP A 94 6.92 -2.18 -16.01
N ARG A 95 5.68 -2.22 -16.50
CA ARG A 95 5.26 -1.66 -17.80
C ARG A 95 5.48 -0.15 -17.92
N ILE A 96 5.46 0.57 -16.81
CA ILE A 96 5.54 2.04 -16.78
C ILE A 96 6.74 2.49 -15.95
N GLU A 97 6.78 2.15 -14.66
CA GLU A 97 7.77 2.74 -13.74
C GLU A 97 9.18 2.26 -14.06
N TYR A 98 9.37 0.95 -14.19
CA TYR A 98 10.66 0.36 -14.56
C TYR A 98 11.12 0.81 -15.96
N LEU A 99 10.23 0.74 -16.96
CA LEU A 99 10.57 1.17 -18.34
C LEU A 99 10.89 2.66 -18.43
N GLY A 100 10.20 3.50 -17.65
CA GLY A 100 10.48 4.93 -17.55
C GLY A 100 11.85 5.23 -16.97
N ARG A 101 12.36 4.36 -16.09
CA ARG A 101 13.70 4.47 -15.49
C ARG A 101 14.80 3.85 -16.36
N PHE A 102 14.50 2.78 -17.09
CA PHE A 102 15.48 2.00 -17.84
C PHE A 102 15.10 1.86 -19.33
N SER A 103 15.40 2.89 -20.13
CA SER A 103 14.98 3.06 -21.53
C SER A 103 15.49 2.01 -22.54
N GLY A 104 16.38 1.10 -22.13
CA GLY A 104 16.88 -0.01 -22.95
C GLY A 104 16.02 -1.29 -22.89
N TRP A 105 14.96 -1.29 -22.08
CA TRP A 105 14.09 -2.44 -21.87
C TRP A 105 12.80 -2.36 -22.69
N LYS A 106 12.29 -3.53 -23.10
CA LYS A 106 10.96 -3.70 -23.70
C LYS A 106 10.05 -4.48 -22.75
N TYR A 107 8.75 -4.37 -22.96
CA TYR A 107 7.73 -5.03 -22.17
C TYR A 107 6.68 -5.67 -23.09
N GLU A 108 6.28 -6.90 -22.76
CA GLU A 108 5.22 -7.63 -23.46
C GLU A 108 4.27 -8.27 -22.44
N LEU A 109 2.97 -7.99 -22.57
CA LEU A 109 1.92 -8.63 -21.79
C LEU A 109 1.15 -9.59 -22.69
N TRP A 110 1.21 -10.88 -22.35
CA TRP A 110 0.57 -11.95 -23.11
C TRP A 110 -0.83 -12.24 -22.58
N SER A 111 -1.86 -11.89 -23.33
CA SER A 111 -3.26 -12.24 -23.05
C SER A 111 -3.78 -13.30 -24.01
N ASP A 112 -5.04 -13.72 -23.84
CA ASP A 112 -5.64 -14.76 -24.69
C ASP A 112 -5.57 -14.41 -26.18
N SER A 113 -5.66 -13.13 -26.55
CA SER A 113 -5.53 -12.70 -27.95
C SER A 113 -4.14 -12.90 -28.52
N GLU A 114 -3.09 -12.55 -27.79
CA GLU A 114 -1.70 -12.69 -28.22
C GLU A 114 -1.29 -14.17 -28.27
N VAL A 115 -1.83 -14.99 -27.37
CA VAL A 115 -1.52 -16.42 -27.26
C VAL A 115 -2.25 -17.26 -28.31
N HIS A 116 -3.41 -16.81 -28.81
CA HIS A 116 -4.26 -17.59 -29.72
C HIS A 116 -3.53 -18.07 -30.98
N SER A 117 -2.68 -17.23 -31.57
CA SER A 117 -1.94 -17.55 -32.81
C SER A 117 -0.50 -18.04 -32.59
N MET A 118 -0.12 -18.36 -31.34
CA MET A 118 1.24 -18.77 -31.04
C MET A 118 1.46 -20.25 -31.34
N ASP A 119 2.54 -20.62 -32.04
CA ASP A 119 2.96 -22.01 -32.09
C ASP A 119 3.56 -22.44 -30.74
N MET A 120 3.09 -23.57 -30.19
CA MET A 120 3.52 -24.11 -28.89
C MET A 120 3.71 -25.62 -29.00
N VAL A 121 4.72 -26.17 -28.31
CA VAL A 121 4.92 -27.63 -28.22
C VAL A 121 3.78 -28.28 -27.43
N ASN A 122 3.35 -27.64 -26.36
CA ASN A 122 2.29 -28.11 -25.47
C ASN A 122 0.94 -27.43 -25.73
N ARG A 123 0.64 -27.08 -26.99
CA ARG A 123 -0.64 -26.44 -27.38
C ARG A 123 -1.86 -27.24 -26.90
N ASP A 124 -1.87 -28.54 -27.14
CA ASP A 124 -2.93 -29.46 -26.70
C ASP A 124 -3.10 -29.49 -25.17
N LEU A 125 -2.00 -29.51 -24.41
CA LEU A 125 -2.04 -29.48 -22.94
C LEU A 125 -2.55 -28.13 -22.44
N TYR A 126 -2.07 -27.04 -23.05
CA TYR A 126 -2.51 -25.69 -22.73
C TYR A 126 -4.01 -25.53 -22.99
N ASP A 127 -4.52 -25.99 -24.13
CA ASP A 127 -5.92 -25.83 -24.49
C ASP A 127 -6.85 -26.66 -23.59
N LYS A 128 -6.46 -27.89 -23.22
CA LYS A 128 -7.28 -28.79 -22.39
C LYS A 128 -7.26 -28.46 -20.89
N GLU A 129 -6.20 -27.83 -20.38
CA GLU A 129 -6.10 -27.42 -18.97
C GLU A 129 -7.19 -26.40 -18.61
N GLN A 130 -7.72 -26.48 -17.39
CA GLN A 130 -8.78 -25.62 -16.89
C GLN A 130 -8.26 -24.58 -15.89
N LYS A 131 -7.13 -24.85 -15.24
CA LYS A 131 -6.49 -23.93 -14.27
C LYS A 131 -5.55 -22.96 -14.97
N TYR A 132 -5.87 -21.67 -14.90
CA TYR A 132 -5.07 -20.60 -15.53
C TYR A 132 -3.63 -20.55 -15.02
N GLN A 133 -3.37 -20.87 -13.75
CA GLN A 133 -2.01 -20.94 -13.23
C GLN A 133 -1.17 -22.04 -13.92
N CYS A 134 -1.77 -23.20 -14.24
CA CYS A 134 -1.10 -24.26 -15.02
C CYS A 134 -0.87 -23.82 -16.46
N LYS A 135 -1.86 -23.14 -17.07
CA LYS A 135 -1.70 -22.54 -18.41
C LYS A 135 -0.54 -21.55 -18.44
N ALA A 136 -0.41 -20.69 -17.41
CA ALA A 136 0.68 -19.73 -17.29
C ALA A 136 2.05 -20.39 -17.07
N ASP A 137 2.12 -21.48 -16.29
CA ASP A 137 3.33 -22.31 -16.15
C ASP A 137 3.78 -22.92 -17.49
N ILE A 138 2.85 -23.43 -18.31
CA ILE A 138 3.18 -23.96 -19.64
C ILE A 138 3.62 -22.82 -20.56
N LEU A 139 2.83 -21.75 -20.64
CA LEU A 139 3.05 -20.65 -21.56
C LEU A 139 4.38 -19.91 -21.28
N ARG A 140 4.77 -19.69 -20.02
CA ARG A 140 6.02 -18.97 -19.72
C ARG A 140 7.25 -19.66 -20.32
N LEU A 141 7.27 -20.99 -20.31
CA LEU A 141 8.39 -21.75 -20.87
C LEU A 141 8.42 -21.63 -22.39
N GLU A 142 7.25 -21.66 -23.03
CA GLU A 142 7.11 -21.52 -24.49
C GLU A 142 7.55 -20.12 -24.95
N LEU A 143 7.18 -19.09 -24.19
CA LEU A 143 7.62 -17.71 -24.41
C LEU A 143 9.13 -17.55 -24.25
N LEU A 144 9.69 -18.03 -23.13
CA LEU A 144 11.12 -17.96 -22.86
C LEU A 144 11.94 -18.74 -23.88
N TYR A 145 11.44 -19.88 -24.36
CA TYR A 145 12.12 -20.64 -25.41
C TYR A 145 12.20 -19.83 -26.71
N LYS A 146 11.07 -19.25 -27.12
CA LYS A 146 10.96 -18.57 -28.43
C LYS A 146 11.63 -17.20 -28.45
N TYR A 147 11.48 -16.43 -27.38
CA TYR A 147 11.89 -15.02 -27.34
C TYR A 147 13.09 -14.76 -26.41
N GLY A 148 13.40 -15.69 -25.50
CA GLY A 148 14.32 -15.42 -24.39
C GLY A 148 13.74 -14.35 -23.47
N GLY A 149 14.64 -13.58 -22.85
CA GLY A 149 14.28 -12.43 -22.03
C GLY A 149 14.06 -12.79 -20.57
N VAL A 150 13.25 -12.00 -19.88
CA VAL A 150 12.93 -12.16 -18.46
C VAL A 150 11.43 -12.36 -18.30
N TYR A 151 11.02 -13.54 -17.86
CA TYR A 151 9.66 -13.77 -17.40
C TYR A 151 9.52 -13.32 -15.95
N ILE A 152 8.42 -12.63 -15.64
CA ILE A 152 8.06 -12.18 -14.30
C ILE A 152 6.56 -12.41 -14.09
N ASP A 153 6.15 -13.03 -12.99
CA ASP A 153 4.74 -13.21 -12.67
C ASP A 153 4.01 -11.86 -12.58
N ALA A 154 2.73 -11.83 -12.96
CA ALA A 154 1.90 -10.63 -12.98
C ALA A 154 1.68 -9.99 -11.60
N ASP A 155 1.94 -10.73 -10.54
CA ASP A 155 1.80 -10.32 -9.14
C ASP A 155 3.12 -9.98 -8.45
N MET A 156 4.19 -9.83 -9.25
CA MET A 156 5.45 -9.28 -8.78
C MET A 156 5.55 -7.80 -9.12
N VAL A 157 5.94 -6.99 -8.15
CA VAL A 157 6.24 -5.56 -8.34
C VAL A 157 7.72 -5.30 -8.48
N SER A 158 8.08 -4.31 -9.29
CA SER A 158 9.45 -3.80 -9.36
C SER A 158 9.80 -2.98 -8.12
N LEU A 159 11.02 -3.16 -7.60
CA LEU A 159 11.58 -2.32 -6.53
C LEU A 159 12.59 -1.28 -7.07
N GLY A 160 12.52 -0.99 -8.36
CA GLY A 160 13.24 0.13 -8.99
C GLY A 160 14.73 -0.09 -9.23
N LYS A 161 15.21 -1.34 -9.22
CA LYS A 161 16.61 -1.70 -9.49
C LYS A 161 16.79 -2.29 -10.88
N ASP A 162 17.91 -2.00 -11.56
CA ASP A 162 18.16 -2.49 -12.92
C ASP A 162 18.44 -4.01 -12.94
N LEU A 163 17.55 -4.78 -13.57
CA LEU A 163 17.73 -6.22 -13.77
C LEU A 163 18.98 -6.54 -14.61
N SER A 164 19.53 -5.59 -15.38
CA SER A 164 20.71 -5.85 -16.19
C SER A 164 21.94 -6.21 -15.35
N GLU A 165 22.02 -5.72 -14.11
CA GLU A 165 23.12 -5.99 -13.18
C GLU A 165 23.14 -7.45 -12.71
N VAL A 166 21.98 -8.02 -12.34
CA VAL A 166 21.92 -9.39 -11.81
C VAL A 166 22.14 -10.46 -12.87
N MET A 167 21.93 -10.11 -14.14
CA MET A 167 22.06 -11.03 -15.26
C MET A 167 23.50 -11.16 -15.74
N VAL A 168 24.44 -10.32 -15.30
CA VAL A 168 25.85 -10.33 -15.77
C VAL A 168 26.49 -11.70 -15.60
N ASP A 169 26.32 -12.32 -14.44
CA ASP A 169 26.91 -13.63 -14.16
C ASP A 169 26.30 -14.72 -15.07
N ALA A 170 24.99 -14.70 -15.27
CA ALA A 170 24.30 -15.61 -16.18
C ALA A 170 24.74 -15.39 -17.63
N ASN A 171 24.84 -14.14 -18.07
CA ASN A 171 25.32 -13.76 -19.40
C ASN A 171 26.75 -14.26 -19.66
N ASN A 172 27.60 -14.32 -18.64
CA ASN A 172 28.99 -14.77 -18.80
C ASN A 172 29.18 -16.29 -18.60
N SER A 173 28.15 -17.02 -18.19
CA SER A 173 28.27 -18.44 -17.85
C SER A 173 27.20 -19.30 -18.50
N THR A 174 26.00 -19.33 -17.91
CA THR A 174 24.98 -20.33 -18.22
C THR A 174 23.91 -19.86 -19.18
N LYS A 175 23.80 -18.55 -19.41
CA LYS A 175 22.70 -17.91 -20.16
C LYS A 175 21.31 -18.23 -19.61
N PHE A 176 21.23 -18.66 -18.35
CA PHE A 176 20.01 -19.04 -17.64
C PHE A 176 20.10 -18.60 -16.17
N MET A 177 19.13 -17.82 -15.70
CA MET A 177 19.07 -17.32 -14.33
C MET A 177 17.72 -17.66 -13.68
N ILE A 178 17.76 -18.13 -12.44
CA ILE A 178 16.59 -18.40 -11.58
C ILE A 178 16.98 -18.24 -10.10
N SER A 179 16.03 -18.27 -9.18
CA SER A 179 16.30 -18.18 -7.73
C SER A 179 15.44 -19.16 -6.92
N TYR A 180 15.89 -19.48 -5.71
CA TYR A 180 15.12 -20.27 -4.74
C TYR A 180 14.02 -19.43 -4.11
N GLU A 181 12.84 -20.03 -3.91
CA GLU A 181 11.83 -19.48 -3.01
C GLU A 181 12.32 -19.51 -1.55
N PRO A 182 11.71 -18.72 -0.66
CA PRO A 182 11.95 -18.84 0.77
C PRO A 182 11.57 -20.24 1.27
N ASP A 183 12.43 -20.81 2.10
CA ASP A 183 12.15 -22.06 2.78
C ASP A 183 11.03 -21.86 3.81
N THR A 184 10.10 -22.81 3.83
CA THR A 184 9.02 -22.89 4.82
C THR A 184 9.21 -24.16 5.64
N LYS A 185 8.74 -24.17 6.90
CA LYS A 185 8.93 -25.31 7.82
C LYS A 185 8.43 -26.65 7.26
N ASP A 186 7.48 -26.61 6.32
CA ASP A 186 6.83 -27.78 5.75
C ASP A 186 7.52 -28.34 4.48
N LYS A 187 8.55 -27.66 3.94
CA LYS A 187 9.31 -28.12 2.77
C LYS A 187 10.54 -28.93 3.22
N PRO A 188 10.72 -30.20 2.78
CA PRO A 188 11.88 -31.01 3.16
C PRO A 188 13.19 -30.62 2.47
N TYR A 189 13.14 -29.78 1.43
CA TYR A 189 14.30 -29.18 0.77
C TYR A 189 13.90 -27.88 0.06
N SER A 190 14.91 -27.05 -0.27
CA SER A 190 14.72 -25.78 -0.96
C SER A 190 14.23 -25.96 -2.40
N VAL A 191 13.26 -25.13 -2.79
CA VAL A 191 12.54 -25.22 -4.07
C VAL A 191 12.85 -23.99 -4.91
N ILE A 192 13.12 -24.16 -6.21
CA ILE A 192 13.29 -23.01 -7.11
C ILE A 192 11.95 -22.38 -7.46
N GLY A 193 11.88 -21.06 -7.40
CA GLY A 193 10.69 -20.31 -7.79
C GLY A 193 10.66 -20.08 -9.29
N ASN A 194 9.55 -20.42 -9.93
CA ASN A 194 9.35 -20.24 -11.36
C ASN A 194 8.69 -18.89 -11.71
N SER A 195 8.48 -18.01 -10.72
CA SER A 195 7.88 -16.67 -10.87
C SER A 195 8.80 -15.66 -11.55
N ILE A 196 10.11 -15.90 -11.55
CA ILE A 196 11.09 -15.14 -12.33
C ILE A 196 12.16 -16.03 -12.94
N ILE A 197 12.34 -15.94 -14.26
CA ILE A 197 13.32 -16.70 -15.03
C ILE A 197 13.89 -15.79 -16.11
N ALA A 198 15.22 -15.72 -16.22
CA ALA A 198 15.87 -14.98 -17.30
C ALA A 198 16.71 -15.93 -18.16
N VAL A 199 16.56 -15.90 -19.48
CA VAL A 199 17.23 -16.86 -20.37
C VAL A 199 17.43 -16.33 -21.79
N THR A 200 18.43 -16.83 -22.50
CA THR A 200 18.56 -16.62 -23.95
C THR A 200 17.54 -17.47 -24.73
N PRO A 201 17.11 -17.04 -25.93
CA PRO A 201 16.21 -17.84 -26.76
C PRO A 201 16.84 -19.17 -27.18
N GLY A 202 16.01 -20.20 -27.34
CA GLY A 202 16.41 -21.53 -27.77
C GLY A 202 17.18 -22.36 -26.73
N HIS A 203 17.23 -21.92 -25.47
CA HIS A 203 18.06 -22.56 -24.45
C HIS A 203 17.62 -24.02 -24.16
N PRO A 204 18.52 -25.02 -24.20
CA PRO A 204 18.14 -26.44 -24.07
C PRO A 204 17.41 -26.77 -22.75
N LEU A 205 17.76 -26.12 -21.64
CA LEU A 205 17.04 -26.32 -20.36
C LEU A 205 15.54 -25.98 -20.42
N ILE A 206 15.17 -24.94 -21.17
CA ILE A 206 13.76 -24.57 -21.28
C ILE A 206 13.01 -25.64 -22.10
N LEU A 207 13.59 -26.12 -23.21
CA LEU A 207 13.00 -27.23 -23.97
C LEU A 207 12.88 -28.50 -23.13
N MET A 208 13.91 -28.82 -22.33
CA MET A 208 13.88 -29.94 -21.40
C MET A 208 12.71 -29.84 -20.42
N LEU A 209 12.43 -28.65 -19.86
CA LEU A 209 11.29 -28.41 -18.99
C LEU A 209 9.95 -28.56 -19.73
N ILE A 210 9.84 -28.02 -20.94
CA ILE A 210 8.63 -28.15 -21.79
C ILE A 210 8.31 -29.63 -22.05
N LEU A 211 9.31 -30.41 -22.47
CA LEU A 211 9.16 -31.83 -22.74
C LEU A 211 8.91 -32.64 -21.47
N TYR A 212 9.58 -32.30 -20.37
CA TYR A 212 9.37 -32.95 -19.08
C TYR A 212 7.92 -32.82 -18.59
N ILE A 213 7.37 -31.59 -18.61
CA ILE A 213 5.96 -31.35 -18.27
C ILE A 213 5.07 -32.22 -19.13
N ARG A 214 5.32 -32.27 -20.45
CA ARG A 214 4.54 -33.09 -21.37
C ARG A 214 4.51 -34.57 -20.96
N LYS A 215 5.67 -35.11 -20.54
CA LYS A 215 5.78 -36.52 -20.14
C LYS A 215 5.04 -36.83 -18.85
N ILE A 216 5.00 -35.92 -17.88
CA ILE A 216 4.40 -36.21 -16.58
C ILE A 216 2.94 -35.76 -16.48
N TYR A 217 2.48 -34.85 -17.34
CA TYR A 217 1.21 -34.14 -17.19
C TYR A 217 0.02 -35.10 -17.05
N ASP A 218 -0.20 -35.99 -18.02
CA ASP A 218 -1.37 -36.88 -18.02
C ASP A 218 -1.35 -37.91 -16.89
N HIS A 219 -0.15 -38.25 -16.39
CA HIS A 219 0.00 -39.17 -15.27
C HIS A 219 -0.22 -38.50 -13.91
N LYS A 220 0.16 -37.22 -13.76
CA LYS A 220 0.17 -36.54 -12.45
C LYS A 220 -0.96 -35.55 -12.26
N ARG A 221 -1.35 -34.82 -13.31
CA ARG A 221 -2.31 -33.72 -13.20
C ARG A 221 -3.67 -34.12 -12.62
N PRO A 222 -4.23 -35.32 -12.90
CA PRO A 222 -5.49 -35.74 -12.29
C PRO A 222 -5.42 -35.90 -10.75
N TYR A 223 -4.22 -36.10 -10.20
CA TYR A 223 -4.03 -36.48 -8.78
C TYR A 223 -3.27 -35.44 -7.96
N HIS A 224 -2.64 -34.46 -8.60
CA HIS A 224 -1.74 -33.52 -7.94
C HIS A 224 -2.03 -32.05 -8.30
N GLY A 225 -1.65 -31.18 -7.36
CA GLY A 225 -1.67 -29.73 -7.50
C GLY A 225 -0.70 -29.21 -8.56
N VAL A 226 -0.86 -27.94 -8.88
CA VAL A 226 -0.12 -27.22 -9.93
C VAL A 226 1.38 -27.24 -9.67
N GLU A 227 1.76 -27.03 -8.41
CA GLU A 227 3.12 -26.98 -7.93
C GLU A 227 3.92 -28.25 -8.25
N TRP A 228 3.25 -29.41 -8.35
CA TRP A 228 3.85 -30.72 -8.60
C TRP A 228 4.00 -31.10 -10.06
N VAL A 229 3.31 -30.42 -10.98
CA VAL A 229 3.17 -30.85 -12.36
C VAL A 229 3.75 -29.83 -13.33
N THR A 230 3.30 -28.58 -13.23
CA THR A 230 3.72 -27.49 -14.11
C THR A 230 4.52 -26.42 -13.36
N GLY A 231 4.39 -26.39 -12.03
CA GLY A 231 4.96 -25.36 -11.17
C GLY A 231 6.39 -25.64 -10.67
N PRO A 232 6.78 -25.01 -9.55
CA PRO A 232 8.18 -24.95 -9.09
C PRO A 232 8.82 -26.31 -8.76
N LEU A 233 8.07 -27.33 -8.36
CA LEU A 233 8.66 -28.65 -8.05
C LEU A 233 9.00 -29.44 -9.32
N ALA A 234 8.25 -29.26 -10.41
CA ALA A 234 8.63 -29.83 -11.70
C ALA A 234 9.96 -29.24 -12.17
N ALA A 235 10.11 -27.91 -12.05
CA ALA A 235 11.38 -27.24 -12.33
C ALA A 235 12.50 -27.74 -11.40
N THR A 236 12.25 -27.88 -10.09
CA THR A 236 13.25 -28.35 -9.12
C THR A 236 13.73 -29.78 -9.43
N LYS A 237 12.82 -30.68 -9.80
CA LYS A 237 13.18 -32.06 -10.20
C LYS A 237 14.06 -32.11 -11.45
N VAL A 238 13.86 -31.20 -12.39
CA VAL A 238 14.64 -31.14 -13.63
C VAL A 238 15.97 -30.41 -13.42
N LEU A 239 15.96 -29.26 -12.76
CA LEU A 239 17.15 -28.41 -12.65
C LEU A 239 18.06 -28.81 -11.48
N VAL A 240 17.50 -28.93 -10.28
CA VAL A 240 18.26 -29.17 -9.04
C VAL A 240 18.61 -30.64 -8.90
N HIS A 241 17.63 -31.54 -8.95
CA HIS A 241 17.88 -32.97 -8.69
C HIS A 241 18.73 -33.64 -9.78
N GLN A 242 18.73 -33.10 -11.01
CA GLN A 242 19.61 -33.60 -12.07
C GLN A 242 20.95 -32.85 -12.13
N ASN A 243 21.20 -31.89 -11.23
CA ASN A 243 22.41 -31.08 -11.20
C ASN A 243 22.70 -30.42 -12.57
N MET A 244 21.71 -29.69 -13.09
CA MET A 244 21.82 -28.99 -14.36
C MET A 244 22.56 -27.65 -14.21
N PRO A 245 23.28 -27.18 -15.24
CA PRO A 245 24.03 -25.93 -15.16
C PRO A 245 23.12 -24.70 -15.35
N PHE A 246 22.80 -24.01 -14.27
CA PHE A 246 22.09 -22.73 -14.26
C PHE A 246 22.70 -21.75 -13.26
N SER A 247 22.51 -20.45 -13.46
CA SER A 247 22.95 -19.43 -12.51
C SER A 247 21.84 -19.16 -11.48
N CYS A 248 22.12 -19.46 -10.22
CA CYS A 248 21.16 -19.22 -9.13
C CYS A 248 21.45 -17.90 -8.42
N ARG A 249 20.46 -17.00 -8.35
CA ARG A 249 20.56 -15.76 -7.56
C ARG A 249 20.13 -15.99 -6.10
N PRO A 250 20.68 -15.23 -5.14
CA PRO A 250 20.23 -15.26 -3.76
C PRO A 250 18.71 -15.02 -3.63
N THR A 251 18.04 -15.79 -2.78
CA THR A 251 16.58 -15.72 -2.55
C THR A 251 16.10 -14.31 -2.22
N ASN A 252 16.82 -13.58 -1.38
CA ASN A 252 16.43 -12.23 -0.97
C ASN A 252 16.56 -11.16 -2.07
N GLU A 253 17.11 -11.48 -3.25
CA GLU A 253 17.11 -10.57 -4.40
C GLU A 253 15.75 -10.56 -5.11
N PHE A 254 14.95 -11.63 -5.04
CA PHE A 254 13.67 -11.76 -5.77
C PHE A 254 12.48 -12.21 -4.92
N TYR A 255 12.74 -12.95 -3.85
CA TYR A 255 11.75 -13.45 -2.92
C TYR A 255 12.15 -13.07 -1.48
N PRO A 256 12.08 -11.79 -1.09
CA PRO A 256 12.46 -11.37 0.26
C PRO A 256 11.52 -11.90 1.35
N LEU A 257 10.29 -12.26 1.01
CA LEU A 257 9.29 -12.88 1.88
C LEU A 257 8.53 -13.96 1.13
N PHE A 258 7.87 -14.84 1.89
CA PHE A 258 6.99 -15.86 1.33
C PHE A 258 5.75 -15.20 0.70
N HIS A 259 5.36 -15.65 -0.49
CA HIS A 259 4.30 -15.08 -1.33
C HIS A 259 2.90 -15.48 -0.86
N PHE A 260 2.60 -15.29 0.42
CA PHE A 260 1.26 -15.40 1.00
C PHE A 260 0.93 -14.10 1.73
N VAL A 261 0.40 -13.14 0.98
CA VAL A 261 0.16 -11.76 1.38
C VAL A 261 -1.34 -11.43 1.27
N PRO A 262 -2.15 -11.78 2.29
CA PRO A 262 -3.60 -11.55 2.24
C PRO A 262 -3.99 -10.06 2.33
N ASN A 263 -3.07 -9.21 2.79
CA ASN A 263 -3.26 -7.76 2.86
C ASN A 263 -2.05 -7.06 2.20
N PRO A 264 -2.14 -6.72 0.90
CA PRO A 264 -1.08 -6.00 0.20
C PRO A 264 -0.74 -4.65 0.83
N ASP A 265 -1.71 -3.95 1.41
CA ASP A 265 -1.55 -2.61 2.00
C ASP A 265 -0.68 -2.62 3.28
N ALA A 266 -0.50 -3.79 3.90
CA ALA A 266 0.34 -3.97 5.09
C ALA A 266 1.84 -4.13 4.77
N ILE A 267 2.21 -4.26 3.49
CA ILE A 267 3.60 -4.52 3.09
C ILE A 267 4.35 -3.21 2.87
N ASP A 268 5.33 -2.96 3.74
CA ASP A 268 6.32 -1.91 3.55
C ASP A 268 7.48 -2.43 2.69
N LEU A 269 7.44 -2.12 1.39
CA LEU A 269 8.45 -2.54 0.43
C LEU A 269 9.84 -1.93 0.70
N SER A 270 9.93 -0.82 1.44
CA SER A 270 11.21 -0.17 1.76
C SER A 270 12.11 -1.03 2.65
N LYS A 271 11.54 -2.02 3.35
CA LYS A 271 12.26 -2.99 4.18
C LYS A 271 13.06 -4.01 3.38
N PHE A 272 12.97 -4.01 2.04
CA PHE A 272 13.67 -4.94 1.16
C PHE A 272 14.68 -4.24 0.24
N PRO A 273 15.66 -3.47 0.78
CA PRO A 273 16.56 -2.64 0.00
C PRO A 273 17.52 -3.44 -0.89
N ARG A 274 17.63 -4.76 -0.70
CA ARG A 274 18.42 -5.65 -1.55
C ARG A 274 17.63 -6.23 -2.72
N SER A 275 16.31 -6.27 -2.63
CA SER A 275 15.46 -6.96 -3.59
C SER A 275 15.22 -6.12 -4.86
N TYR A 276 15.12 -6.81 -5.99
CA TYR A 276 14.75 -6.26 -7.30
C TYR A 276 13.24 -6.32 -7.53
N ALA A 277 12.58 -7.29 -6.89
CA ALA A 277 11.15 -7.52 -6.99
C ALA A 277 10.56 -8.04 -5.67
N PHE A 278 9.23 -7.94 -5.55
CA PHE A 278 8.45 -8.54 -4.46
C PHE A 278 7.20 -9.22 -5.02
N GLN A 279 6.89 -10.45 -4.58
CA GLN A 279 5.72 -11.22 -5.04
C GLN A 279 4.60 -11.22 -4.00
N PHE A 280 3.38 -10.84 -4.41
CA PHE A 280 2.19 -10.84 -3.53
C PHE A 280 1.47 -12.19 -3.45
N GLY A 281 1.57 -13.04 -4.47
CA GLY A 281 0.89 -14.33 -4.50
C GLY A 281 -0.61 -14.17 -4.75
N TYR A 282 -1.01 -13.69 -5.92
CA TYR A 282 -2.39 -13.36 -6.29
C TYR A 282 -3.37 -14.50 -6.02
N THR A 283 -3.05 -15.70 -6.50
CA THR A 283 -3.95 -16.85 -6.41
C THR A 283 -3.95 -17.47 -5.01
N CYS A 284 -2.77 -17.65 -4.40
CA CYS A 284 -2.64 -18.25 -3.08
C CYS A 284 -3.16 -17.35 -1.95
N SER A 285 -3.07 -16.03 -2.12
CA SER A 285 -3.55 -15.04 -1.15
C SER A 285 -4.99 -14.61 -1.38
N GLY A 286 -5.66 -15.11 -2.43
CA GLY A 286 -7.07 -14.82 -2.71
C GLY A 286 -7.33 -13.35 -3.09
N LEU A 287 -6.41 -12.72 -3.82
CA LEU A 287 -6.40 -11.27 -4.04
C LEU A 287 -7.33 -10.79 -5.17
N GLU A 288 -8.21 -11.64 -5.70
CA GLU A 288 -9.16 -11.27 -6.76
C GLU A 288 -10.05 -10.09 -6.37
N ASN A 289 -10.66 -10.16 -5.18
CA ASN A 289 -11.48 -9.06 -4.69
C ASN A 289 -10.65 -7.82 -4.37
N TRP A 290 -9.44 -7.99 -3.85
CA TRP A 290 -8.55 -6.87 -3.56
C TRP A 290 -8.13 -6.17 -4.85
N ILE A 291 -7.81 -6.91 -5.92
CA ILE A 291 -7.51 -6.34 -7.23
C ILE A 291 -8.73 -5.65 -7.81
N ALA A 292 -9.90 -6.31 -7.89
CA ALA A 292 -11.12 -5.67 -8.41
C ALA A 292 -11.44 -4.34 -7.71
N GLN A 293 -11.01 -4.20 -6.47
CA GLN A 293 -11.20 -3.02 -5.64
C GLN A 293 -10.05 -2.00 -5.70
N ASN A 294 -8.81 -2.41 -5.94
CA ASN A 294 -7.62 -1.55 -5.82
C ASN A 294 -6.82 -1.42 -7.12
N ASN A 295 -7.30 -2.05 -8.19
CA ASN A 295 -6.65 -2.00 -9.48
C ASN A 295 -6.66 -0.57 -10.04
N ARG A 296 -5.50 -0.12 -10.52
CA ARG A 296 -5.33 1.21 -11.12
C ARG A 296 -4.51 1.07 -12.38
N CYS A 297 -5.17 0.85 -13.51
CA CYS A 297 -4.47 0.79 -14.78
C CYS A 297 -4.11 2.21 -15.23
N ARG A 298 -2.85 2.63 -15.08
CA ARG A 298 -2.37 3.97 -15.45
C ARG A 298 -2.29 4.19 -16.96
N LYS A 299 -2.39 3.12 -17.75
CA LYS A 299 -2.47 3.15 -19.22
C LYS A 299 -3.75 2.51 -19.74
N ALA A 300 -4.88 2.75 -19.09
CA ALA A 300 -6.14 2.07 -19.42
C ALA A 300 -6.48 2.12 -20.92
N VAL A 301 -6.28 3.25 -21.58
CA VAL A 301 -6.55 3.44 -23.02
C VAL A 301 -5.64 2.62 -23.94
N GLU A 302 -4.35 2.51 -23.61
CA GLU A 302 -3.37 1.77 -24.42
C GLU A 302 -3.28 0.30 -24.01
N CYS A 303 -3.83 -0.05 -22.85
CA CYS A 303 -3.81 -1.39 -22.31
C CYS A 303 -4.73 -2.30 -23.12
N SER A 304 -4.19 -3.40 -23.67
CA SER A 304 -4.97 -4.41 -24.39
C SER A 304 -6.16 -4.97 -23.60
N ILE A 305 -6.07 -4.93 -22.26
CA ILE A 305 -7.09 -5.42 -21.33
C ILE A 305 -8.15 -4.34 -21.03
N HIS A 306 -7.73 -3.14 -20.62
CA HIS A 306 -8.64 -2.08 -20.14
C HIS A 306 -9.11 -1.11 -21.23
N SER A 307 -8.53 -1.12 -22.43
CA SER A 307 -8.90 -0.21 -23.53
C SER A 307 -10.34 -0.39 -24.01
N LYS A 308 -10.93 -1.56 -23.75
CA LYS A 308 -12.31 -1.90 -24.08
C LYS A 308 -13.31 -1.50 -22.99
N LYS A 309 -12.85 -1.09 -21.80
CA LYS A 309 -13.71 -0.67 -20.68
C LYS A 309 -14.29 0.71 -20.99
N THR A 310 -15.62 0.80 -21.03
CA THR A 310 -16.35 2.03 -21.40
C THR A 310 -17.10 2.66 -20.25
N ASP A 311 -17.18 1.96 -19.13
CA ASP A 311 -17.89 2.30 -17.89
C ASP A 311 -16.89 2.46 -16.74
N TRP A 312 -16.63 3.71 -16.35
CA TRP A 312 -15.85 4.05 -15.16
C TRP A 312 -16.75 4.77 -14.16
N GLU A 313 -16.41 4.72 -12.87
CA GLU A 313 -17.26 5.25 -11.79
C GLU A 313 -17.58 6.75 -11.97
N PHE A 314 -16.61 7.54 -12.42
CA PHE A 314 -16.78 8.98 -12.65
C PHE A 314 -17.34 9.34 -14.04
N GLY A 315 -17.48 8.38 -14.95
CA GLY A 315 -18.02 8.58 -16.29
C GLY A 315 -17.14 8.03 -17.41
N ARG A 316 -16.97 8.80 -18.50
CA ARG A 316 -16.29 8.33 -19.72
C ARG A 316 -14.91 8.94 -19.90
N PHE A 317 -14.04 8.21 -20.61
CA PHE A 317 -12.71 8.67 -20.92
C PHE A 317 -12.74 9.82 -21.94
N LYS A 318 -12.15 10.96 -21.59
CA LYS A 318 -11.92 12.08 -22.49
C LYS A 318 -10.53 11.96 -23.12
N PRO A 319 -10.39 11.93 -24.46
CA PRO A 319 -9.07 11.92 -25.09
C PRO A 319 -8.32 13.21 -24.79
N PHE A 320 -7.02 13.10 -24.49
CA PHE A 320 -6.14 14.26 -24.38
C PHE A 320 -6.14 15.05 -25.71
N PRO A 321 -6.06 16.39 -25.68
CA PRO A 321 -5.96 17.19 -26.89
C PRO A 321 -4.75 16.74 -27.72
N THR A 322 -4.93 16.49 -29.02
CA THR A 322 -3.81 16.37 -29.95
C THR A 322 -3.13 17.74 -30.04
N SER A 323 -1.80 17.76 -30.06
CA SER A 323 -0.93 18.95 -29.98
C SER A 323 -1.04 19.93 -31.18
N GLU A 324 -2.19 19.95 -31.88
CA GLU A 324 -2.44 20.69 -33.11
C GLU A 324 -3.55 21.74 -33.00
N ARG A 325 -3.98 22.14 -31.79
CA ARG A 325 -4.58 23.48 -31.67
C ARG A 325 -3.45 24.50 -31.82
N LYS A 326 -3.33 25.05 -33.03
CA LYS A 326 -2.42 26.16 -33.40
C LYS A 326 -2.15 27.06 -32.20
N SER A 327 -0.87 27.28 -31.94
CA SER A 327 -0.40 28.33 -31.04
C SER A 327 -1.21 29.60 -31.29
N ARG A 328 -1.98 30.00 -30.27
CA ARG A 328 -2.33 31.41 -30.12
C ARG A 328 -1.01 32.16 -29.95
N ARG A 329 -0.96 33.42 -30.42
CA ARG A 329 0.27 34.21 -30.49
C ARG A 329 1.06 34.06 -29.18
N ASP A 330 2.33 33.68 -29.31
CA ASP A 330 3.26 33.61 -28.19
C ASP A 330 3.20 34.93 -27.41
N GLY A 331 2.68 34.89 -26.17
CA GLY A 331 2.66 36.04 -25.25
C GLY A 331 1.29 36.53 -24.74
N GLU A 332 0.14 36.02 -25.21
CA GLU A 332 -1.17 36.39 -24.62
C GLU A 332 -1.61 35.39 -23.53
N SER A 333 -1.23 35.64 -22.28
CA SER A 333 -1.70 34.85 -21.13
C SER A 333 -3.20 35.07 -20.93
N GLN A 334 -4.00 34.00 -20.93
CA GLN A 334 -5.42 34.08 -20.64
C GLN A 334 -5.67 34.43 -19.17
N LEU A 335 -6.72 35.22 -18.92
CA LEU A 335 -7.14 35.54 -17.57
C LEU A 335 -7.66 34.28 -16.87
N VAL A 336 -7.22 34.09 -15.63
CA VAL A 336 -7.77 33.05 -14.74
C VAL A 336 -9.13 33.54 -14.25
N PRO A 337 -10.23 32.78 -14.47
CA PRO A 337 -11.54 33.13 -13.95
C PRO A 337 -11.51 33.32 -12.42
N LYS A 338 -12.31 34.26 -11.91
CA LYS A 338 -12.43 34.49 -10.47
C LYS A 338 -13.43 33.51 -9.86
N VAL A 339 -13.04 32.24 -9.82
CA VAL A 339 -13.85 31.14 -9.26
C VAL A 339 -12.98 30.30 -8.34
N ILE A 340 -13.42 30.09 -7.11
CA ILE A 340 -12.81 29.17 -6.15
C ILE A 340 -13.46 27.81 -6.29
N HIS A 341 -12.62 26.78 -6.43
CA HIS A 341 -13.03 25.38 -6.45
C HIS A 341 -12.46 24.65 -5.23
N GLN A 342 -13.32 23.90 -4.54
CA GLN A 342 -12.93 22.92 -3.51
C GLN A 342 -13.62 21.58 -3.79
N ILE A 343 -13.06 20.48 -3.29
CA ILE A 343 -13.58 19.13 -3.46
C ILE A 343 -13.98 18.54 -2.10
N TYR A 344 -15.13 17.85 -2.05
CA TYR A 344 -15.58 17.06 -0.91
C TYR A 344 -16.19 15.73 -1.38
N LEU A 345 -15.59 14.60 -1.00
CA LEU A 345 -15.81 13.27 -1.58
C LEU A 345 -16.20 12.19 -0.57
N GLU A 346 -16.74 12.54 0.61
CA GLU A 346 -17.12 11.50 1.58
C GLU A 346 -18.30 10.65 1.08
N PRO A 347 -18.14 9.32 0.83
CA PRO A 347 -19.15 8.52 0.14
C PRO A 347 -20.36 8.12 0.99
N ASP A 348 -20.18 8.00 2.32
CA ASP A 348 -21.14 7.38 3.24
C ASP A 348 -21.94 8.38 4.11
N ALA A 349 -21.89 9.67 3.78
CA ALA A 349 -22.57 10.72 4.54
C ALA A 349 -24.11 10.63 4.39
N ARG A 350 -24.76 9.79 5.21
CA ARG A 350 -26.24 9.62 5.28
C ARG A 350 -26.99 10.94 5.53
N SER A 351 -26.27 11.97 5.97
CA SER A 351 -26.66 13.38 5.94
C SER A 351 -25.46 14.14 5.38
N CYS A 352 -25.66 14.93 4.32
CA CYS A 352 -24.63 15.74 3.67
C CYS A 352 -24.04 16.81 4.63
N ASN A 353 -23.25 16.39 5.63
CA ASN A 353 -22.61 17.26 6.62
C ASN A 353 -21.37 17.86 5.98
N LYS A 354 -21.58 18.77 5.03
CA LYS A 354 -20.49 19.50 4.39
C LYS A 354 -19.60 20.13 5.46
N PRO A 355 -18.29 20.29 5.22
CA PRO A 355 -17.34 20.94 6.11
C PRO A 355 -17.59 22.45 6.25
N GLU A 356 -18.77 22.84 6.76
CA GLU A 356 -19.28 24.21 6.76
C GLU A 356 -18.24 25.19 7.31
N ARG A 357 -17.56 24.84 8.40
CA ARG A 357 -16.54 25.70 9.03
C ARG A 357 -15.44 26.14 8.08
N TRP A 358 -14.91 25.22 7.28
CA TRP A 358 -13.82 25.55 6.36
C TRP A 358 -14.34 26.22 5.10
N THR A 359 -15.48 25.75 4.57
CA THR A 359 -16.13 26.39 3.43
C THR A 359 -16.45 27.86 3.73
N MET A 360 -16.91 28.19 4.95
CA MET A 360 -17.22 29.54 5.37
C MET A 360 -16.02 30.48 5.42
N THR A 361 -14.79 29.98 5.56
CA THR A 361 -13.60 30.85 5.49
C THR A 361 -13.39 31.41 4.08
N TRP A 362 -13.69 30.62 3.05
CA TRP A 362 -13.57 31.07 1.66
C TRP A 362 -14.88 31.67 1.15
N TYR A 363 -16.00 30.95 1.26
CA TYR A 363 -17.31 31.44 0.85
C TYR A 363 -17.78 32.64 1.69
N GLY A 364 -17.73 32.53 3.02
CA GLY A 364 -18.29 33.55 3.91
C GLY A 364 -17.36 34.75 4.13
N LYS A 365 -16.04 34.52 4.27
CA LYS A 365 -15.07 35.58 4.57
C LYS A 365 -14.36 36.10 3.31
N PHE A 366 -13.66 35.26 2.54
CA PHE A 366 -12.96 35.73 1.33
C PHE A 366 -13.91 36.32 0.29
N CYS A 367 -14.95 35.61 -0.15
CA CYS A 367 -15.87 36.13 -1.17
C CYS A 367 -16.65 37.37 -0.68
N SER A 368 -16.81 37.57 0.64
CA SER A 368 -17.38 38.83 1.15
C SER A 368 -16.42 40.02 0.97
N GLN A 369 -15.11 39.79 1.06
CA GLN A 369 -14.06 40.78 0.83
C GLN A 369 -13.74 40.97 -0.66
N HIS A 370 -14.02 39.93 -1.46
CA HIS A 370 -13.78 39.87 -2.90
C HIS A 370 -15.06 39.41 -3.62
N PRO A 371 -16.08 40.29 -3.74
CA PRO A 371 -17.40 39.93 -4.26
C PRO A 371 -17.40 39.52 -5.75
N GLU A 372 -16.29 39.75 -6.44
CA GLU A 372 -16.11 39.31 -7.82
C GLU A 372 -15.71 37.84 -7.96
N TYR A 373 -15.43 37.14 -6.85
CA TYR A 373 -15.14 35.71 -6.84
C TYR A 373 -16.39 34.88 -6.58
N GLU A 374 -16.65 33.90 -7.45
CA GLU A 374 -17.64 32.84 -7.23
C GLU A 374 -17.03 31.69 -6.43
N TYR A 375 -17.82 31.01 -5.60
CA TYR A 375 -17.40 29.83 -4.84
C TYR A 375 -18.13 28.57 -5.32
N ARG A 376 -17.41 27.48 -5.55
CA ARG A 376 -17.96 26.17 -5.92
C ARG A 376 -17.31 25.04 -5.14
N MET A 377 -18.15 24.27 -4.46
CA MET A 377 -17.77 22.97 -3.88
C MET A 377 -18.23 21.86 -4.83
N HIS A 378 -17.33 20.94 -5.15
CA HIS A 378 -17.63 19.78 -5.98
C HIS A 378 -17.77 18.53 -5.10
N CYS A 379 -18.96 17.92 -5.11
CA CYS A 379 -19.24 16.65 -4.46
C CYS A 379 -19.19 15.48 -5.44
N ILE A 380 -19.19 14.24 -4.94
CA ILE A 380 -19.23 13.03 -5.80
C ILE A 380 -20.36 13.15 -6.84
N ASP A 381 -21.57 13.52 -6.41
CA ASP A 381 -22.75 13.66 -7.27
C ASP A 381 -22.57 14.71 -8.39
N ASP A 382 -21.75 15.75 -8.17
CA ASP A 382 -21.47 16.79 -9.16
C ASP A 382 -20.42 16.35 -10.20
N LEU A 383 -19.58 15.38 -9.82
CA LEU A 383 -18.42 14.93 -10.58
C LEU A 383 -18.70 13.65 -11.38
N VAL A 384 -19.63 12.81 -10.93
CA VAL A 384 -20.05 11.62 -11.69
C VAL A 384 -20.77 11.98 -12.98
N ASN A 385 -20.77 11.05 -13.94
CA ASN A 385 -21.37 11.22 -15.26
C ASN A 385 -20.75 12.36 -16.11
N SER A 386 -19.50 12.74 -15.81
CA SER A 386 -18.73 13.70 -16.59
C SER A 386 -17.66 13.00 -17.45
N GLU A 387 -16.95 13.76 -18.28
CA GLU A 387 -15.82 13.28 -19.08
C GLU A 387 -14.52 13.84 -18.52
N TYR A 388 -13.56 12.95 -18.21
CA TYR A 388 -12.25 13.28 -17.66
C TYR A 388 -11.14 12.55 -18.39
N PHE A 389 -9.94 13.14 -18.44
CA PHE A 389 -8.74 12.55 -19.01
C PHE A 389 -8.23 11.37 -18.19
N CYS A 390 -8.42 11.41 -16.87
CA CYS A 390 -7.88 10.46 -15.92
C CYS A 390 -8.99 9.68 -15.18
N VAL A 391 -10.17 9.54 -15.80
CA VAL A 391 -11.37 8.92 -15.19
C VAL A 391 -11.11 7.51 -14.62
N ASN A 392 -10.17 6.77 -15.21
CA ASN A 392 -9.74 5.44 -14.79
C ASN A 392 -8.97 5.40 -13.47
N LEU A 393 -8.58 6.56 -12.95
CA LEU A 393 -7.90 6.70 -11.66
C LEU A 393 -8.85 7.18 -10.55
N TYR A 394 -10.10 7.52 -10.89
CA TYR A 394 -11.07 8.09 -9.96
C TYR A 394 -12.05 7.03 -9.43
N SER A 395 -12.44 7.15 -8.17
CA SER A 395 -13.38 6.23 -7.51
C SER A 395 -14.35 7.00 -6.62
N THR A 396 -15.61 6.57 -6.66
CA THR A 396 -16.76 7.06 -5.87
C THR A 396 -16.93 6.26 -4.59
N SER A 397 -16.51 5.00 -4.60
CA SER A 397 -16.69 4.06 -3.49
C SER A 397 -15.47 4.02 -2.57
N LYS A 398 -14.35 4.59 -3.00
CA LYS A 398 -13.07 4.51 -2.30
C LYS A 398 -12.35 5.83 -2.30
N ARG A 399 -11.54 5.98 -1.26
CA ARG A 399 -10.62 7.09 -1.16
C ARG A 399 -9.54 7.04 -2.25
N MET A 400 -9.49 8.10 -3.05
CA MET A 400 -8.42 8.37 -4.00
C MET A 400 -7.13 8.75 -3.27
N ASP A 401 -5.98 8.40 -3.85
CA ASP A 401 -4.68 8.85 -3.35
C ASP A 401 -4.44 10.34 -3.67
N ALA A 402 -3.33 10.89 -3.15
CA ALA A 402 -2.95 12.29 -3.39
C ALA A 402 -2.81 12.61 -4.89
N THR A 403 -2.31 11.67 -5.69
CA THR A 403 -2.13 11.86 -7.13
C THR A 403 -3.47 11.96 -7.86
N ALA A 404 -4.40 11.04 -7.60
CA ALA A 404 -5.72 11.04 -8.21
C ALA A 404 -6.54 12.29 -7.82
N VAL A 405 -6.51 12.70 -6.55
CA VAL A 405 -7.17 13.94 -6.10
C VAL A 405 -6.54 15.19 -6.74
N THR A 406 -5.22 15.23 -6.86
CA THR A 406 -4.52 16.34 -7.55
C THR A 406 -4.87 16.40 -9.03
N LEU A 407 -4.90 15.24 -9.72
CA LEU A 407 -5.33 15.17 -11.12
C LEU A 407 -6.78 15.64 -11.27
N LEU A 408 -7.68 15.22 -10.38
CA LEU A 408 -9.07 15.66 -10.41
C LEU A 408 -9.19 17.18 -10.21
N ALA A 409 -8.45 17.75 -9.25
CA ALA A 409 -8.38 19.20 -9.04
C ALA A 409 -7.90 19.96 -10.28
N MET A 410 -6.83 19.47 -10.93
CA MET A 410 -6.33 20.01 -12.19
C MET A 410 -7.37 19.92 -13.32
N GLU A 411 -8.09 18.80 -13.43
CA GLU A 411 -9.14 18.63 -14.44
C GLU A 411 -10.34 19.55 -14.19
N ILE A 412 -10.69 19.82 -12.93
CA ILE A 412 -11.74 20.79 -12.57
C ILE A 412 -11.34 22.20 -13.01
N VAL A 413 -10.14 22.68 -12.68
CA VAL A 413 -9.69 24.01 -13.13
C VAL A 413 -9.43 24.06 -14.63
N TYR A 414 -9.04 22.96 -15.27
CA TYR A 414 -9.00 22.87 -16.72
C TYR A 414 -10.39 23.02 -17.34
N LYS A 415 -11.42 22.38 -16.77
CA LYS A 415 -12.78 22.39 -17.30
C LYS A 415 -13.48 23.73 -17.11
N TYR A 416 -13.37 24.32 -15.92
CA TYR A 416 -14.14 25.51 -15.56
C TYR A 416 -13.30 26.80 -15.56
N GLY A 417 -11.98 26.68 -15.47
CA GLY A 417 -11.09 27.78 -15.16
C GLY A 417 -11.26 28.27 -13.72
N GLY A 418 -10.19 28.80 -13.13
CA GLY A 418 -10.22 29.42 -11.82
C GLY A 418 -9.08 28.97 -10.93
N VAL A 419 -9.32 28.99 -9.63
CA VAL A 419 -8.37 28.56 -8.62
C VAL A 419 -8.91 27.35 -7.86
N TYR A 420 -8.12 26.29 -7.81
CA TYR A 420 -8.32 25.20 -6.88
C TYR A 420 -7.70 25.55 -5.53
N VAL A 421 -8.49 25.38 -4.47
CA VAL A 421 -8.05 25.57 -3.09
C VAL A 421 -8.33 24.29 -2.30
N PRO A 422 -7.30 23.60 -1.77
CA PRO A 422 -7.51 22.45 -0.90
C PRO A 422 -8.44 22.75 0.26
N LEU A 423 -9.29 21.79 0.58
CA LEU A 423 -10.33 21.94 1.60
C LEU A 423 -9.74 22.24 2.99
N GLY A 424 -8.58 21.65 3.30
CA GLY A 424 -7.86 21.90 4.55
C GLY A 424 -7.15 23.27 4.65
N CYS A 425 -7.21 24.12 3.62
CA CYS A 425 -6.63 25.46 3.61
C CYS A 425 -7.67 26.51 4.02
N THR A 426 -7.37 27.36 4.99
CA THR A 426 -8.24 28.48 5.40
C THR A 426 -7.83 29.80 4.75
N PHE A 427 -8.78 30.69 4.46
CA PHE A 427 -8.50 32.00 3.83
C PHE A 427 -7.44 32.84 4.57
N GLU A 428 -7.42 32.82 5.91
CA GLU A 428 -6.50 33.64 6.74
C GLU A 428 -5.02 33.42 6.44
N SER A 429 -4.65 32.26 5.90
CA SER A 429 -3.26 31.85 5.66
C SER A 429 -2.77 32.02 4.23
N GLY A 430 -3.64 32.32 3.26
CA GLY A 430 -3.25 32.29 1.84
C GLY A 430 -4.08 33.12 0.87
N GLY A 431 -4.98 33.96 1.39
CA GLY A 431 -5.88 34.79 0.59
C GLY A 431 -5.21 35.75 -0.39
N ASP A 432 -4.08 36.33 0.00
CA ASP A 432 -3.39 37.33 -0.83
C ASP A 432 -2.85 36.72 -2.14
N ALA A 433 -2.32 35.49 -2.09
CA ALA A 433 -1.83 34.79 -3.27
C ALA A 433 -2.96 34.54 -4.29
N VAL A 434 -4.14 34.15 -3.79
CA VAL A 434 -5.33 33.96 -4.63
C VAL A 434 -5.77 35.28 -5.27
N ALA A 435 -5.78 36.38 -4.51
CA ALA A 435 -6.17 37.68 -5.03
C ALA A 435 -5.19 38.27 -6.06
N GLN A 436 -3.91 37.91 -5.99
CA GLN A 436 -2.85 38.47 -6.83
C GLN A 436 -2.67 37.76 -8.18
N HIS A 437 -2.96 36.45 -8.26
CA HIS A 437 -2.77 35.70 -9.50
C HIS A 437 -3.93 35.90 -10.47
N SER A 438 -3.64 36.37 -11.68
CA SER A 438 -4.67 36.75 -12.65
C SER A 438 -4.50 36.14 -14.04
N MET A 439 -3.40 35.45 -14.33
CA MET A 439 -3.07 35.02 -15.71
C MET A 439 -2.33 33.68 -15.77
N GLY A 440 -2.71 32.86 -16.76
CA GLY A 440 -2.02 31.61 -17.12
C GLY A 440 -2.16 30.47 -16.11
N PHE A 441 -1.78 29.26 -16.54
CA PHE A 441 -1.68 28.11 -15.66
C PHE A 441 -0.48 28.29 -14.71
N LYS A 442 -0.71 28.07 -13.42
CA LYS A 442 0.35 28.11 -12.40
C LYS A 442 -0.01 27.15 -11.28
N ILE A 443 0.97 26.38 -10.84
CA ILE A 443 0.89 25.67 -9.55
C ILE A 443 1.70 26.51 -8.57
N ASP A 444 1.01 27.22 -7.71
CA ASP A 444 1.58 27.96 -6.59
C ASP A 444 1.05 27.28 -5.34
N ALA A 445 1.68 26.15 -5.00
CA ALA A 445 1.13 25.23 -4.03
C ALA A 445 0.76 26.00 -2.73
N PRO A 446 -0.37 25.70 -2.09
CA PRO A 446 -1.23 24.56 -2.35
C PRO A 446 -2.29 24.85 -3.44
N PHE A 447 -2.21 25.99 -4.11
CA PHE A 447 -3.20 26.46 -5.09
C PHE A 447 -2.84 26.03 -6.51
N ILE A 448 -3.88 25.75 -7.31
CA ILE A 448 -3.74 25.51 -8.74
C ILE A 448 -4.57 26.55 -9.47
N PHE A 449 -3.92 27.35 -10.31
CA PHE A 449 -4.56 28.36 -11.13
C PHE A 449 -4.58 27.87 -12.57
N SER A 450 -5.71 28.02 -13.25
CA SER A 450 -5.77 27.75 -14.69
C SER A 450 -6.86 28.56 -15.36
N PRO A 451 -6.61 29.10 -16.55
CA PRO A 451 -7.68 29.38 -17.51
C PRO A 451 -8.39 28.08 -17.90
N ALA A 452 -9.65 28.20 -18.33
CA ALA A 452 -10.38 27.07 -18.88
C ALA A 452 -9.76 26.62 -20.22
N GLU A 453 -9.65 25.31 -20.41
CA GLU A 453 -9.02 24.65 -21.55
C GLU A 453 -7.53 25.02 -21.80
N ASP A 454 -6.80 25.41 -20.75
CA ASP A 454 -5.39 25.80 -20.87
C ASP A 454 -4.48 24.63 -21.32
N THR A 455 -3.60 24.91 -22.29
CA THR A 455 -2.75 23.89 -22.91
C THR A 455 -1.61 23.42 -22.00
N GLU A 456 -1.09 24.29 -21.15
CA GLU A 456 -0.03 23.94 -20.20
C GLU A 456 -0.60 23.07 -19.08
N CYS A 457 -1.81 23.41 -18.61
CA CYS A 457 -2.57 22.57 -17.67
C CYS A 457 -2.79 21.16 -18.23
N ALA A 458 -3.32 21.03 -19.46
CA ALA A 458 -3.54 19.73 -20.11
C ALA A 458 -2.23 18.94 -20.31
N SER A 459 -1.15 19.62 -20.70
CA SER A 459 0.19 19.02 -20.85
C SER A 459 0.69 18.46 -19.51
N ARG A 460 0.52 19.21 -18.43
CA ARG A 460 0.91 18.80 -17.08
C ARG A 460 0.11 17.59 -16.58
N ILE A 461 -1.21 17.58 -16.78
CA ILE A 461 -2.07 16.42 -16.48
C ILE A 461 -1.56 15.19 -17.23
N LYS A 462 -1.28 15.32 -18.54
CA LYS A 462 -0.78 14.22 -19.38
C LYS A 462 0.58 13.67 -18.91
N GLN A 463 1.51 14.54 -18.51
CA GLN A 463 2.81 14.13 -17.98
C GLN A 463 2.67 13.32 -16.69
N ILE A 464 1.82 13.77 -15.76
CA ILE A 464 1.56 13.08 -14.49
C ILE A 464 0.87 11.73 -14.77
N TYR A 465 -0.17 11.72 -15.61
CA TYR A 465 -0.89 10.50 -16.00
C TYR A 465 0.03 9.45 -16.62
N ASN A 466 0.99 9.87 -17.45
CA ASN A 466 1.95 8.97 -18.09
C ASN A 466 3.14 8.56 -17.21
N GLY A 467 3.24 9.05 -15.96
CA GLY A 467 4.37 8.79 -15.07
C GLY A 467 5.68 9.46 -15.50
N LEU A 468 5.62 10.48 -16.36
CA LEU A 468 6.79 11.22 -16.86
C LEU A 468 7.24 12.35 -15.92
N SER A 469 6.44 12.67 -14.90
CA SER A 469 6.79 13.60 -13.84
C SER A 469 6.82 12.85 -12.51
N PRO A 470 8.00 12.50 -11.95
CA PRO A 470 8.09 11.81 -10.67
C PRO A 470 7.55 12.68 -9.53
N ASP A 471 7.66 14.00 -9.66
CA ASP A 471 7.11 14.97 -8.73
C ASP A 471 5.69 15.33 -9.16
N VAL A 472 4.71 14.52 -8.75
CA VAL A 472 3.35 15.04 -8.61
C VAL A 472 3.44 16.13 -7.55
N PRO A 473 3.01 17.38 -7.81
CA PRO A 473 2.95 18.38 -6.76
C PRO A 473 2.10 17.77 -5.67
N SER A 474 2.72 17.37 -4.57
CA SER A 474 1.96 17.00 -3.41
C SER A 474 1.22 18.28 -3.06
N LEU A 475 -0.10 18.32 -3.25
CA LEU A 475 -0.93 19.38 -2.67
C LEU A 475 -0.90 19.32 -1.13
N ALA A 476 -0.02 18.50 -0.53
CA ALA A 476 0.38 18.63 0.86
C ALA A 476 0.90 20.04 1.13
N THR A 477 0.16 20.68 2.03
CA THR A 477 0.55 21.76 2.94
C THR A 477 1.70 22.65 2.48
N VAL A 478 1.38 23.82 1.92
CA VAL A 478 2.42 24.81 1.68
C VAL A 478 2.64 25.72 2.88
N VAL A 479 3.89 25.62 3.32
CA VAL A 479 4.76 26.62 3.95
C VAL A 479 4.81 27.89 3.08
N THR A 480 4.18 29.00 3.46
CA THR A 480 4.48 30.31 2.86
C THR A 480 5.02 31.27 3.93
N PRO A 481 6.21 31.89 3.72
CA PRO A 481 6.70 32.97 4.57
C PRO A 481 5.83 34.22 4.43
N GLN A 482 5.45 34.87 5.53
CA GLN A 482 4.93 36.24 5.45
C GLN A 482 6.07 37.23 5.16
N GLN A 483 5.77 38.23 4.32
CA GLN A 483 6.69 39.31 3.92
C GLN A 483 6.94 40.37 5.00
N ASP A 484 6.50 40.18 6.24
CA ASP A 484 6.62 41.18 7.31
C ASP A 484 7.80 40.92 8.29
N GLY A 485 8.64 39.93 8.00
CA GLY A 485 9.84 39.64 8.79
C GLY A 485 9.57 38.86 10.09
N ARG A 486 8.40 38.20 10.22
CA ARG A 486 7.99 37.41 11.39
C ARG A 486 7.56 35.97 11.05
N GLY A 487 8.43 35.25 10.36
CA GLY A 487 8.40 33.79 10.33
C GLY A 487 7.22 33.11 9.62
N VAL A 488 7.29 31.78 9.52
CA VAL A 488 6.52 30.95 8.58
C VAL A 488 5.46 30.09 9.29
N ALA A 489 4.23 30.02 8.77
CA ALA A 489 3.21 29.09 9.28
C ALA A 489 2.52 28.25 8.18
N MET A 490 2.75 26.93 8.24
CA MET A 490 2.03 25.87 7.51
C MET A 490 0.69 25.58 8.18
N ARG A 491 -0.43 25.57 7.46
CA ARG A 491 -1.75 25.43 8.12
C ARG A 491 -2.74 24.54 7.37
N GLY A 492 -2.43 23.25 7.18
CA GLY A 492 -3.41 22.30 6.66
C GLY A 492 -2.92 20.87 6.51
N VAL A 493 -3.86 19.93 6.36
CA VAL A 493 -3.61 18.53 5.99
C VAL A 493 -3.89 18.38 4.49
N GLY A 494 -3.20 17.43 3.83
CA GLY A 494 -3.32 17.19 2.39
C GLY A 494 -4.76 16.95 1.95
N ASP A 495 -5.10 17.44 0.77
CA ASP A 495 -6.48 17.45 0.29
C ASP A 495 -7.09 16.05 0.09
N SER A 496 -6.26 15.06 -0.24
CA SER A 496 -6.69 13.66 -0.31
C SER A 496 -7.10 13.07 1.03
N VAL A 497 -6.79 13.72 2.15
CA VAL A 497 -7.32 13.42 3.47
C VAL A 497 -8.58 14.23 3.72
N ALA A 498 -8.49 15.56 3.60
CA ALA A 498 -9.58 16.48 3.92
C ALA A 498 -10.87 16.20 3.11
N ALA A 499 -10.75 15.84 1.83
CA ALA A 499 -11.89 15.56 0.98
C ALA A 499 -12.73 14.35 1.45
N TYR A 500 -12.19 13.42 2.24
CA TYR A 500 -12.83 12.15 2.63
C TYR A 500 -13.11 12.05 4.14
N MET A 501 -13.33 13.19 4.77
CA MET A 501 -13.63 13.24 6.18
C MET A 501 -15.12 13.38 6.43
N ASP A 502 -15.58 12.70 7.48
CA ASP A 502 -16.86 12.97 8.09
C ASP A 502 -16.72 14.14 9.08
N TYR A 503 -17.39 15.24 8.76
CA TYR A 503 -17.30 16.49 9.51
C TYR A 503 -18.57 16.69 10.32
N PRO A 504 -18.56 16.46 11.65
CA PRO A 504 -19.77 16.59 12.44
C PRO A 504 -20.26 18.05 12.53
N LEU A 505 -21.57 18.25 12.51
CA LEU A 505 -22.16 19.60 12.65
C LEU A 505 -21.96 20.20 14.06
N TRP A 506 -21.62 19.37 15.05
CA TRP A 506 -21.40 19.81 16.43
C TRP A 506 -19.94 20.22 16.69
N SER A 507 -19.71 21.07 17.70
CA SER A 507 -18.38 21.37 18.23
C SER A 507 -18.22 20.87 19.65
N ARG A 508 -17.03 20.41 20.01
CA ARG A 508 -16.57 20.19 21.39
C ARG A 508 -15.68 21.34 21.82
N PHE A 509 -15.65 21.62 23.12
CA PHE A 509 -14.71 22.57 23.68
C PHE A 509 -13.40 21.83 24.00
N LEU A 510 -12.28 22.31 23.46
CA LEU A 510 -10.94 21.78 23.80
C LEU A 510 -10.21 22.60 24.87
N GLY A 511 -10.54 23.88 24.97
CA GLY A 511 -9.86 24.80 25.88
C GLY A 511 -8.47 25.24 25.42
N THR A 512 -8.15 25.11 24.14
CA THR A 512 -6.94 25.64 23.49
C THR A 512 -7.30 26.41 22.22
N GLU A 513 -6.40 27.27 21.75
CA GLU A 513 -6.57 28.02 20.49
C GLU A 513 -5.91 27.31 19.30
N MET A 514 -5.08 26.31 19.58
CA MET A 514 -4.24 25.65 18.59
C MET A 514 -3.95 24.19 18.93
N ILE A 515 -3.90 23.34 17.90
CA ILE A 515 -3.34 21.99 17.93
C ILE A 515 -2.13 21.94 16.98
N ILE A 516 -1.01 21.44 17.46
CA ILE A 516 0.24 21.31 16.72
C ILE A 516 0.59 19.82 16.62
N ASN A 517 0.52 19.26 15.41
CA ASN A 517 1.11 17.97 15.08
C ASN A 517 2.61 18.16 14.80
N ALA A 518 3.42 17.84 15.80
CA ALA A 518 4.89 17.84 15.75
C ALA A 518 5.46 16.40 15.78
N ALA A 519 4.64 15.38 15.53
CA ALA A 519 5.11 14.02 15.30
C ALA A 519 5.60 13.94 13.84
N PHE A 520 6.91 13.98 13.62
CA PHE A 520 7.49 13.86 12.27
C PHE A 520 8.57 12.77 12.22
N PRO A 521 8.50 11.85 11.22
CA PRO A 521 7.41 11.71 10.26
C PRO A 521 6.10 11.25 10.93
N SER A 522 4.97 11.87 10.58
CA SER A 522 3.63 11.43 11.02
C SER A 522 3.03 10.49 9.98
N SER A 523 2.31 9.46 10.45
CA SER A 523 1.48 8.66 9.56
C SER A 523 0.32 9.49 8.97
N ALA A 524 -0.12 9.15 7.77
CA ALA A 524 -1.30 9.77 7.15
C ALA A 524 -2.53 9.68 8.06
N LEU A 525 -2.65 8.57 8.81
CA LEU A 525 -3.72 8.35 9.78
C LEU A 525 -3.67 9.36 10.96
N CYS A 526 -2.47 9.64 11.49
CA CYS A 526 -2.27 10.66 12.51
C CYS A 526 -2.74 12.03 12.03
N ASP A 527 -2.40 12.40 10.78
CA ASP A 527 -2.85 13.66 10.19
C ASP A 527 -4.37 13.77 10.15
N GLU A 528 -5.08 12.67 9.83
CA GLU A 528 -6.55 12.68 9.79
C GLU A 528 -7.16 12.90 11.16
N VAL A 529 -6.63 12.17 12.13
CA VAL A 529 -7.11 12.20 13.50
C VAL A 529 -6.90 13.59 14.10
N MET A 530 -5.77 14.23 13.82
CA MET A 530 -5.49 15.60 14.24
C MET A 530 -6.43 16.60 13.57
N LEU A 531 -6.67 16.45 12.26
CA LEU A 531 -7.55 17.34 11.50
C LEU A 531 -9.01 17.26 11.96
N LEU A 532 -9.53 16.04 12.17
CA LEU A 532 -10.86 15.81 12.74
C LEU A 532 -10.94 16.35 14.15
N TRP A 533 -9.92 16.15 14.98
CA TRP A 533 -9.93 16.67 16.35
C TRP A 533 -9.98 18.20 16.39
N GLY A 534 -9.21 18.87 15.52
CA GLY A 534 -9.28 20.32 15.34
C GLY A 534 -10.64 20.77 14.83
N TYR A 535 -11.18 20.07 13.82
CA TYR A 535 -12.51 20.36 13.30
C TYR A 535 -13.57 20.21 14.40
N ASP A 536 -13.67 19.06 15.06
CA ASP A 536 -14.59 18.80 16.18
C ASP A 536 -14.47 19.87 17.24
N SER A 537 -13.25 20.29 17.57
CA SER A 537 -13.01 21.26 18.64
C SER A 537 -13.19 22.72 18.24
N ASN A 538 -13.37 23.00 16.95
CA ASN A 538 -13.26 24.34 16.38
C ASN A 538 -11.91 25.01 16.68
N VAL A 539 -10.84 24.23 16.64
CA VAL A 539 -9.47 24.64 16.94
C VAL A 539 -8.59 24.46 15.72
N GLN A 540 -7.82 25.49 15.38
CA GLN A 540 -6.93 25.44 14.23
C GLN A 540 -5.82 24.39 14.45
N THR A 541 -5.61 23.52 13.46
CA THR A 541 -4.60 22.45 13.51
C THR A 541 -3.44 22.77 12.56
N TYR A 542 -2.23 22.52 13.04
CA TYR A 542 -0.98 22.80 12.35
C TYR A 542 -0.17 21.51 12.23
N LYS A 543 0.31 21.19 11.03
CA LYS A 543 1.27 20.11 10.82
C LYS A 543 2.64 20.73 10.58
N LEU A 544 3.62 20.33 11.39
CA LEU A 544 4.99 20.82 11.31
C LEU A 544 5.93 19.69 10.92
N GLU A 545 6.85 19.97 9.99
CA GLU A 545 7.75 18.97 9.41
C GLU A 545 9.15 19.00 10.00
N SER A 546 9.42 19.91 10.94
CA SER A 546 10.72 20.01 11.59
C SER A 546 10.61 20.61 12.99
N ALA A 547 11.60 20.30 13.83
CA ALA A 547 11.72 20.86 15.17
C ALA A 547 11.92 22.39 15.15
N SER A 548 12.61 22.91 14.12
CA SER A 548 12.81 24.36 13.94
C SER A 548 11.49 25.09 13.73
N ALA A 549 10.56 24.53 12.96
CA ALA A 549 9.25 25.13 12.74
C ALA A 549 8.41 25.18 14.03
N VAL A 550 8.59 24.20 14.93
CA VAL A 550 7.95 24.22 16.26
C VAL A 550 8.46 25.39 17.09
N ALA A 551 9.78 25.58 17.13
CA ALA A 551 10.41 26.68 17.87
C ALA A 551 9.95 28.07 17.40
N GLU A 552 9.85 28.25 16.09
CA GLU A 552 9.38 29.49 15.46
C GLU A 552 7.93 29.79 15.85
N LEU A 553 7.03 28.81 15.66
CA LEU A 553 5.61 28.95 16.00
C LEU A 553 5.39 29.27 17.48
N LEU A 554 6.12 28.61 18.39
CA LEU A 554 6.02 28.88 19.83
C LEU A 554 6.57 30.25 20.24
N SER A 555 7.52 30.81 19.48
CA SER A 555 8.06 32.15 19.73
C SER A 555 7.07 33.24 19.31
N GLU A 556 6.27 32.98 18.30
CA GLU A 556 5.34 33.95 17.70
C GLU A 556 3.93 33.87 18.29
N HIS A 557 3.51 32.70 18.77
CA HIS A 557 2.15 32.46 19.20
C HIS A 557 2.04 32.30 20.73
N PRO A 558 1.65 33.35 21.48
CA PRO A 558 1.57 33.29 22.94
C PRO A 558 0.31 32.59 23.47
N ALA A 559 -0.55 32.04 22.60
CA ALA A 559 -1.78 31.37 23.01
C ALA A 559 -1.56 29.97 23.60
N ARG A 560 -2.57 29.47 24.31
CA ARG A 560 -2.58 28.08 24.80
C ARG A 560 -2.73 27.11 23.63
N CYS A 561 -1.86 26.10 23.56
CA CYS A 561 -1.84 25.12 22.47
C CYS A 561 -1.65 23.69 22.98
N VAL A 562 -2.15 22.71 22.22
CA VAL A 562 -1.79 21.30 22.37
C VAL A 562 -0.69 20.98 21.38
N ILE A 563 0.40 20.37 21.82
CA ILE A 563 1.50 19.89 20.98
C ILE A 563 1.56 18.38 21.08
N VAL A 564 1.46 17.70 19.95
CA VAL A 564 1.58 16.24 19.83
C VAL A 564 2.95 15.94 19.24
N THR A 565 3.82 15.29 20.02
CA THR A 565 5.19 14.93 19.63
C THR A 565 5.30 13.47 19.21
N ASP A 566 4.33 12.64 19.59
CA ASP A 566 4.26 11.21 19.26
C ASP A 566 2.85 10.86 18.74
N GLU A 567 2.79 10.19 17.59
CA GLU A 567 1.50 9.81 16.98
C GLU A 567 0.70 8.80 17.79
N GLU A 568 1.31 8.12 18.78
CA GLU A 568 0.61 7.13 19.59
C GLU A 568 -0.59 7.75 20.36
N LEU A 569 -0.58 9.06 20.65
CA LEU A 569 -1.73 9.78 21.22
C LEU A 569 -3.02 9.57 20.42
N CYS A 570 -2.91 9.44 19.09
CA CYS A 570 -4.06 9.27 18.21
C CYS A 570 -4.85 7.99 18.53
N ARG A 571 -4.20 6.97 19.11
CA ARG A 571 -4.84 5.71 19.54
C ARG A 571 -5.64 5.86 20.83
N TYR A 572 -5.33 6.83 21.70
CA TYR A 572 -5.98 7.02 23.00
C TYR A 572 -7.11 8.05 22.94
N ARG A 573 -8.18 7.73 22.19
CA ARG A 573 -9.34 8.64 22.05
C ARG A 573 -9.96 9.02 23.40
N ALA A 574 -10.18 8.06 24.29
CA ALA A 574 -10.75 8.31 25.61
C ALA A 574 -9.89 9.29 26.44
N PHE A 575 -8.57 9.15 26.36
CA PHE A 575 -7.66 10.08 27.03
C PHE A 575 -7.72 11.49 26.42
N ARG A 576 -7.75 11.60 25.08
CA ARG A 576 -7.93 12.89 24.38
C ARG A 576 -9.23 13.58 24.78
N ASP A 577 -10.32 12.82 24.91
CA ASP A 577 -11.62 13.33 25.34
C ASP A 577 -11.62 13.85 26.79
N CYS A 578 -10.67 13.41 27.63
CA CYS A 578 -10.49 13.90 29.00
C CYS A 578 -9.68 15.19 29.12
N ILE A 579 -8.85 15.53 28.12
CA ILE A 579 -7.95 16.70 28.14
C ILE A 579 -8.68 18.02 28.49
N PRO A 580 -9.85 18.35 27.90
CA PRO A 580 -10.51 19.62 28.18
C PRO A 580 -10.92 19.76 29.66
N SER A 581 -11.38 18.67 30.27
CA SER A 581 -11.77 18.66 31.68
C SER A 581 -10.57 18.88 32.59
N MET A 582 -9.43 18.27 32.27
CA MET A 582 -8.18 18.48 33.02
C MET A 582 -7.68 19.91 32.94
N ILE A 583 -7.79 20.53 31.75
CA ILE A 583 -7.44 21.95 31.56
C ILE A 583 -8.31 22.82 32.48
N ILE A 584 -9.64 22.59 32.49
CA ILE A 584 -10.57 23.33 33.34
C ILE A 584 -10.24 23.15 34.84
N ASP A 585 -9.87 21.95 35.25
CA ASP A 585 -9.51 21.67 36.64
C ASP A 585 -8.19 22.33 37.03
N LEU A 586 -7.19 22.34 36.15
CA LEU A 586 -5.94 23.08 36.36
C LEU A 586 -6.18 24.59 36.41
N ASP A 587 -6.98 25.15 35.51
CA ASP A 587 -7.32 26.58 35.51
C ASP A 587 -7.96 27.03 36.84
N LYS A 588 -8.70 26.14 37.51
CA LYS A 588 -9.26 26.38 38.85
C LYS A 588 -8.24 26.18 39.98
N LYS A 589 -7.39 25.16 39.86
CA LYS A 589 -6.48 24.71 40.93
C LYS A 589 -5.18 25.52 41.00
N ASP A 590 -4.63 25.87 39.85
CA ASP A 590 -3.36 26.59 39.69
C ASP A 590 -3.43 27.49 38.45
N PRO A 591 -4.01 28.70 38.54
CA PRO A 591 -4.19 29.58 37.38
C PRO A 591 -2.90 29.95 36.62
N ASP A 592 -1.73 29.80 37.27
CA ASP A 592 -0.41 30.15 36.74
C ASP A 592 0.36 28.93 36.19
N TRP A 593 -0.32 27.79 36.00
CA TRP A 593 0.28 26.59 35.43
C TRP A 593 0.88 26.86 34.04
N SER A 594 2.04 26.29 33.75
CA SER A 594 2.80 26.53 32.52
C SER A 594 2.58 25.42 31.48
N ALA A 595 2.64 24.15 31.89
CA ALA A 595 2.51 23.00 30.99
C ALA A 595 1.82 21.81 31.65
N MET A 596 1.12 21.02 30.84
CA MET A 596 0.54 19.73 31.21
C MET A 596 1.03 18.68 30.20
N LEU A 597 1.96 17.84 30.63
CA LEU A 597 2.54 16.77 29.84
C LEU A 597 1.54 15.64 29.68
N LEU A 598 1.38 15.12 28.47
CA LEU A 598 0.44 14.07 28.14
C LEU A 598 1.19 12.73 28.09
N SER A 599 0.79 11.76 28.90
CA SER A 599 1.47 10.48 28.98
C SER A 599 0.53 9.29 29.20
N VAL A 600 1.09 8.10 29.01
CA VAL A 600 0.50 6.81 29.38
C VAL A 600 1.48 6.02 30.22
N GLU A 601 0.97 5.21 31.14
CA GLU A 601 1.77 4.29 31.96
C GLU A 601 1.08 2.93 32.03
N TRP A 602 1.87 1.86 31.95
CA TRP A 602 1.40 0.48 32.02
C TRP A 602 1.91 -0.21 33.28
N GLU A 603 1.30 -1.34 33.63
CA GLU A 603 1.71 -2.17 34.78
C GLU A 603 1.65 -1.43 36.12
N THR A 604 0.74 -0.47 36.25
CA THR A 604 0.62 0.36 37.46
C THR A 604 -0.24 -0.28 38.56
N GLY A 605 -0.93 -1.37 38.25
CA GLY A 605 -1.97 -1.95 39.12
C GLY A 605 -3.25 -1.12 39.19
N LEU A 606 -3.38 -0.05 38.39
CA LEU A 606 -4.53 0.86 38.37
C LEU A 606 -5.06 1.06 36.96
N HIS A 607 -6.37 1.26 36.83
CA HIS A 607 -7.01 1.72 35.60
C HIS A 607 -7.68 3.08 35.84
N VAL A 608 -6.92 4.16 35.65
CA VAL A 608 -7.36 5.52 35.99
C VAL A 608 -6.75 6.55 35.06
N THR A 609 -7.42 7.69 34.92
CA THR A 609 -6.87 8.87 34.28
C THR A 609 -6.75 9.98 35.32
N GLU A 610 -5.57 10.55 35.51
CA GLU A 610 -5.31 11.57 36.54
C GLU A 610 -4.32 12.64 36.08
N CYS A 611 -4.27 13.75 36.81
CA CYS A 611 -3.34 14.86 36.57
C CYS A 611 -2.66 15.28 37.88
N TYR A 612 -1.33 15.25 37.91
CA TYR A 612 -0.52 15.48 39.12
C TYR A 612 0.73 16.32 38.83
N ARG A 613 1.35 16.90 39.86
CA ARG A 613 2.67 17.55 39.72
C ARG A 613 3.78 16.50 39.78
N PRO A 614 4.74 16.51 38.84
CA PRO A 614 5.85 15.57 38.87
C PRO A 614 6.74 15.83 40.10
N SER A 615 7.50 14.81 40.51
CA SER A 615 8.42 14.85 41.65
C SER A 615 9.90 14.75 41.24
N MET A 616 10.18 14.65 39.93
CA MET A 616 11.51 14.51 39.37
C MET A 616 11.59 15.26 38.03
N SER A 617 12.78 15.72 37.68
CA SER A 617 13.08 16.45 36.43
C SER A 617 13.31 15.57 35.21
N VAL A 618 13.02 14.27 35.31
CA VAL A 618 13.23 13.27 34.26
C VAL A 618 11.96 12.47 34.00
N ARG A 619 11.81 11.94 32.79
CA ARG A 619 10.68 11.08 32.43
C ARG A 619 10.65 9.85 33.33
N ALA A 620 9.45 9.44 33.75
CA ALA A 620 9.29 8.15 34.41
C ALA A 620 9.60 7.03 33.40
N SER A 621 10.45 6.07 33.80
CA SER A 621 10.91 4.99 32.90
C SER A 621 9.80 4.05 32.43
N ALA A 622 8.70 3.96 33.19
CA ALA A 622 7.52 3.16 32.85
C ALA A 622 6.47 3.92 32.01
N ALA A 623 6.66 5.24 31.78
CA ALA A 623 5.69 6.08 31.11
C ALA A 623 6.16 6.49 29.71
N ARG A 624 5.24 6.50 28.75
CA ARG A 624 5.45 7.08 27.42
C ARG A 624 4.78 8.45 27.36
N TYR A 625 5.50 9.45 26.88
CA TYR A 625 5.01 10.82 26.74
C TYR A 625 4.67 11.09 25.29
N PHE A 626 3.49 11.65 25.04
CA PHE A 626 3.01 11.88 23.68
C PHE A 626 3.08 13.33 23.23
N GLY A 627 3.28 14.25 24.16
CA GLY A 627 3.16 15.67 23.90
C GLY A 627 2.81 16.44 25.17
N LEU A 628 2.35 17.67 24.99
CA LEU A 628 2.04 18.57 26.08
C LEU A 628 0.99 19.60 25.68
N VAL A 629 0.20 20.05 26.66
CA VAL A 629 -0.57 21.29 26.57
C VAL A 629 0.29 22.40 27.16
N LEU A 630 0.55 23.46 26.39
CA LEU A 630 1.20 24.67 26.89
C LEU A 630 0.15 25.73 27.20
N ASN A 631 0.25 26.33 28.39
CA ASN A 631 -0.63 27.41 28.78
C ASN A 631 -0.23 28.74 28.10
N GLN A 632 -1.14 29.72 28.13
CA GLN A 632 -0.93 31.02 27.52
C GLN A 632 0.35 31.69 28.06
N LYS A 633 1.21 32.19 27.16
CA LYS A 633 2.50 32.85 27.46
C LYS A 633 3.49 31.97 28.26
N ALA A 634 3.27 30.66 28.35
CA ALA A 634 4.15 29.76 29.09
C ALA A 634 5.41 29.38 28.31
N ALA A 635 5.36 29.39 26.97
CA ALA A 635 6.45 28.94 26.10
C ALA A 635 7.79 29.65 26.41
N ASN A 636 7.81 30.98 26.45
CA ASN A 636 9.02 31.75 26.76
C ASN A 636 9.54 31.55 28.20
N ARG A 637 8.65 31.20 29.14
CA ARG A 637 9.01 30.94 30.53
C ARG A 637 9.64 29.55 30.68
N LEU A 638 9.08 28.57 29.98
CA LEU A 638 9.51 27.17 30.03
C LEU A 638 10.73 26.90 29.14
N PHE A 639 10.79 27.51 27.98
CA PHE A 639 11.81 27.22 26.97
C PHE A 639 12.62 28.48 26.70
N GLY A 640 13.92 28.45 26.99
CA GLY A 640 14.82 29.52 26.60
C GLY A 640 14.91 29.63 25.08
N SER A 641 15.08 30.85 24.54
CA SER A 641 15.20 31.08 23.10
C SER A 641 16.34 30.27 22.45
N ASP A 642 17.43 30.09 23.17
CA ASP A 642 18.57 29.30 22.71
C ASP A 642 18.34 27.78 22.81
N GLU A 643 17.47 27.33 23.71
CA GLU A 643 17.10 25.91 23.86
C GLU A 643 16.15 25.51 22.72
N LEU A 644 15.15 26.35 22.43
CA LEU A 644 14.23 26.17 21.30
C LEU A 644 14.98 26.10 19.96
N ARG A 645 15.97 26.98 19.74
CA ARG A 645 16.80 26.98 18.52
C ARG A 645 17.67 25.73 18.35
N LYS A 646 17.93 24.98 19.43
CA LYS A 646 18.73 23.75 19.41
C LYS A 646 17.89 22.49 19.30
N LEU A 647 16.56 22.60 19.22
CA LEU A 647 15.68 21.45 19.07
C LEU A 647 16.01 20.71 17.77
N THR A 648 16.30 19.42 17.90
CA THR A 648 16.46 18.48 16.78
C THR A 648 15.24 17.55 16.66
N MET A 649 14.57 17.27 17.78
CA MET A 649 13.36 16.43 17.86
C MET A 649 12.32 17.12 18.74
N SER A 650 11.05 17.06 18.35
CA SER A 650 9.94 17.69 19.08
C SER A 650 9.73 17.13 20.49
N GLU A 651 10.02 15.85 20.70
CA GLU A 651 9.94 15.21 22.02
C GLU A 651 10.83 15.87 23.08
N GLN A 652 11.91 16.56 22.70
CA GLN A 652 12.79 17.27 23.64
C GLN A 652 12.05 18.36 24.43
N LEU A 653 10.91 18.85 23.93
CA LEU A 653 10.04 19.77 24.68
C LEU A 653 9.56 19.20 26.01
N ILE A 654 9.35 17.88 26.09
CA ILE A 654 8.96 17.19 27.33
C ILE A 654 10.08 17.30 28.36
N ASP A 655 11.32 17.04 27.94
CA ASP A 655 12.47 17.07 28.84
C ASP A 655 12.77 18.49 29.32
N LEU A 656 12.67 19.49 28.43
CA LEU A 656 12.83 20.90 28.80
C LEU A 656 11.75 21.36 29.80
N ALA A 657 10.49 20.94 29.61
CA ALA A 657 9.42 21.26 30.55
C ALA A 657 9.65 20.59 31.91
N LEU A 658 10.05 19.30 31.93
CA LEU A 658 10.38 18.58 33.17
C LEU A 658 11.57 19.19 33.91
N GLN A 659 12.58 19.72 33.21
CA GLN A 659 13.73 20.38 33.87
C GLN A 659 13.34 21.61 34.68
N ARG A 660 12.19 22.23 34.38
CA ARG A 660 11.70 23.45 35.06
C ARG A 660 10.47 23.19 35.92
N TYR A 661 10.19 21.94 36.28
CA TYR A 661 8.96 21.57 37.01
C TYR A 661 8.85 22.17 38.42
N GLU A 662 9.97 22.51 39.07
CA GLU A 662 9.98 23.14 40.40
C GLU A 662 9.63 24.63 40.32
N ASP A 663 10.14 25.31 39.29
CA ASP A 663 10.03 26.76 39.11
C ASP A 663 8.82 27.18 38.27
N CYS A 664 8.25 26.25 37.51
CA CYS A 664 7.08 26.45 36.65
C CYS A 664 5.98 25.48 37.06
N GLY A 665 4.71 25.89 36.93
CA GLY A 665 3.57 24.99 37.19
C GLY A 665 3.45 23.91 36.12
N VAL A 666 4.29 22.88 36.19
CA VAL A 666 4.29 21.75 35.27
C VAL A 666 3.53 20.59 35.89
N TYR A 667 2.66 19.99 35.08
CA TYR A 667 1.79 18.87 35.47
C TYR A 667 1.97 17.72 34.49
N VAL A 668 1.62 16.51 34.93
CA VAL A 668 1.55 15.30 34.10
C VAL A 668 0.12 14.80 34.14
N ALA A 669 -0.54 14.82 32.99
CA ALA A 669 -1.78 14.09 32.75
C ALA A 669 -1.42 12.71 32.23
N VAL A 670 -1.87 11.66 32.94
CA VAL A 670 -1.51 10.27 32.64
C VAL A 670 -2.76 9.40 32.54
N GLN A 671 -2.80 8.52 31.55
CA GLN A 671 -3.67 7.36 31.55
C GLN A 671 -2.89 6.14 32.05
N LYS A 672 -3.35 5.54 33.14
CA LYS A 672 -2.74 4.36 33.77
C LYS A 672 -3.50 3.10 33.40
N PHE A 673 -2.74 2.05 33.09
CA PHE A 673 -3.25 0.71 32.85
C PHE A 673 -2.72 -0.27 33.89
N GLU A 674 -3.57 -1.23 34.26
CA GLU A 674 -3.25 -2.27 35.23
C GLU A 674 -2.20 -3.25 34.67
N HIS A 675 -2.23 -3.48 33.36
CA HIS A 675 -1.46 -4.51 32.67
C HIS A 675 -0.43 -3.93 31.71
N THR A 676 0.38 -4.81 31.11
CA THR A 676 1.29 -4.46 30.00
C THR A 676 0.53 -3.86 28.82
N LYS A 677 1.22 -3.11 27.96
CA LYS A 677 0.64 -2.55 26.73
C LYS A 677 -0.11 -3.60 25.89
N VAL A 678 0.53 -4.74 25.65
CA VAL A 678 -0.04 -5.83 24.84
C VAL A 678 -1.32 -6.39 25.46
N LEU A 679 -1.34 -6.59 26.79
CA LEU A 679 -2.55 -7.05 27.48
C LEU A 679 -3.64 -5.98 27.47
N ALA A 680 -3.31 -4.70 27.71
CA ALA A 680 -4.27 -3.61 27.64
C ALA A 680 -4.91 -3.53 26.25
N ASP A 681 -4.13 -3.73 25.18
CA ASP A 681 -4.62 -3.77 23.81
C ASP A 681 -5.54 -4.97 23.54
N MET A 682 -5.22 -6.16 24.09
CA MET A 682 -6.09 -7.33 24.03
C MET A 682 -7.44 -7.07 24.72
N TYR A 683 -7.42 -6.60 25.97
CA TYR A 683 -8.64 -6.32 26.73
C TYR A 683 -9.50 -5.26 26.05
N ALA A 684 -8.89 -4.19 25.55
CA ALA A 684 -9.60 -3.17 24.79
C ALA A 684 -10.18 -3.70 23.47
N GLY A 685 -9.54 -4.71 22.85
CA GLY A 685 -10.01 -5.37 21.63
C GLY A 685 -11.25 -6.25 21.81
N ILE A 686 -11.59 -6.66 23.04
CA ILE A 686 -12.73 -7.55 23.32
C ILE A 686 -14.04 -6.93 22.83
N HIS A 687 -14.27 -5.65 23.12
CA HIS A 687 -15.47 -4.94 22.68
C HIS A 687 -15.55 -4.85 21.16
N THR A 688 -14.43 -4.60 20.50
CA THR A 688 -14.34 -4.58 19.03
C THR A 688 -14.68 -5.95 18.44
N ILE A 689 -14.12 -7.04 18.99
CA ILE A 689 -14.39 -8.41 18.55
C ILE A 689 -15.87 -8.73 18.67
N GLN A 690 -16.45 -8.46 19.84
CA GLN A 690 -17.87 -8.70 20.09
C GLN A 690 -18.74 -7.95 19.08
N TYR A 691 -18.49 -6.64 18.92
CA TYR A 691 -19.22 -5.79 18.01
C TYR A 691 -19.08 -6.24 16.54
N ALA A 692 -17.89 -6.69 16.11
CA ALA A 692 -17.64 -7.18 14.76
C ALA A 692 -18.49 -8.41 14.42
N PHE A 693 -18.50 -9.41 15.29
CA PHE A 693 -19.27 -10.63 15.09
C PHE A 693 -20.78 -10.38 15.15
N GLU A 694 -21.24 -9.53 16.06
CA GLU A 694 -22.65 -9.13 16.16
C GLU A 694 -23.10 -8.39 14.90
N LYS A 695 -22.31 -7.43 14.42
CA LYS A 695 -22.67 -6.59 13.26
C LYS A 695 -22.58 -7.30 11.92
N LEU A 696 -21.50 -8.04 11.68
CA LEU A 696 -21.22 -8.61 10.36
C LEU A 696 -21.79 -10.01 10.19
N ALA A 697 -21.80 -10.82 11.26
CA ALA A 697 -22.17 -12.22 11.19
C ALA A 697 -23.45 -12.56 11.99
N ASN A 698 -24.03 -11.60 12.73
CA ASN A 698 -25.12 -11.84 13.67
C ASN A 698 -24.81 -13.01 14.63
N HIS A 699 -23.56 -13.07 15.09
CA HIS A 699 -23.01 -14.13 15.94
C HIS A 699 -22.51 -13.55 17.27
N SER A 700 -22.69 -14.28 18.38
CA SER A 700 -22.21 -13.86 19.71
C SER A 700 -21.00 -14.69 20.13
N PRO A 701 -19.78 -14.15 20.03
CA PRO A 701 -18.56 -14.87 20.38
C PRO A 701 -18.34 -14.93 21.91
N PRO A 702 -17.70 -15.97 22.47
CA PRO A 702 -17.31 -15.99 23.88
C PRO A 702 -16.28 -14.91 24.24
N THR A 703 -16.64 -13.92 25.06
CA THR A 703 -15.75 -12.79 25.41
C THR A 703 -15.53 -12.56 26.90
N GLU A 704 -16.20 -13.32 27.75
CA GLU A 704 -16.11 -13.19 29.20
C GLU A 704 -14.80 -13.78 29.74
N ILE A 705 -13.95 -12.96 30.36
CA ILE A 705 -12.68 -13.41 30.94
C ILE A 705 -12.77 -13.51 32.47
N SER A 706 -13.56 -12.64 33.10
CA SER A 706 -13.69 -12.60 34.56
C SER A 706 -14.25 -13.91 35.10
N GLY A 707 -13.66 -14.43 36.18
CA GLY A 707 -14.08 -15.69 36.81
C GLY A 707 -13.56 -16.96 36.14
N HIS A 708 -12.84 -16.86 35.02
CA HIS A 708 -12.24 -17.99 34.32
C HIS A 708 -10.72 -18.12 34.60
N PRO A 709 -10.16 -19.35 34.62
CA PRO A 709 -8.71 -19.53 34.65
C PRO A 709 -8.05 -19.00 33.38
N VAL A 710 -6.97 -18.24 33.57
CA VAL A 710 -6.24 -17.59 32.47
C VAL A 710 -4.78 -18.07 32.46
N GLU A 711 -4.23 -18.25 31.27
CA GLU A 711 -2.82 -18.51 31.02
C GLU A 711 -2.27 -17.50 30.01
N GLN A 712 -1.12 -16.91 30.33
CA GLN A 712 -0.50 -15.88 29.50
C GLN A 712 0.91 -16.33 29.08
N TYR A 713 1.19 -16.23 27.78
CA TYR A 713 2.51 -16.48 27.19
C TYR A 713 2.89 -15.32 26.26
N GLY A 714 3.70 -14.38 26.77
CA GLY A 714 4.11 -13.20 26.00
C GLY A 714 2.91 -12.38 25.53
N SER A 715 2.72 -12.32 24.21
CA SER A 715 1.61 -11.64 23.53
C SER A 715 0.41 -12.55 23.23
N MET A 716 0.24 -13.67 23.95
CA MET A 716 -0.89 -14.58 23.83
C MET A 716 -1.59 -14.77 25.18
N LEU A 717 -2.91 -14.73 25.17
CA LEU A 717 -3.79 -14.98 26.30
C LEU A 717 -4.70 -16.18 25.97
N LYS A 718 -4.80 -17.15 26.88
CA LYS A 718 -5.72 -18.28 26.81
C LYS A 718 -6.64 -18.27 28.02
N VAL A 719 -7.93 -18.44 27.79
CA VAL A 719 -8.94 -18.49 28.84
C VAL A 719 -9.62 -19.85 28.79
N PHE A 720 -9.75 -20.49 29.94
CA PHE A 720 -10.27 -21.85 30.07
C PHE A 720 -11.65 -21.87 30.71
N ARG A 721 -12.48 -22.84 30.34
CA ARG A 721 -13.81 -23.03 30.97
C ARG A 721 -13.69 -23.65 32.36
N ASP A 722 -12.70 -24.53 32.55
CA ASP A 722 -12.53 -25.31 33.78
C ASP A 722 -11.23 -24.99 34.52
N SER A 723 -11.27 -25.16 35.85
CA SER A 723 -10.14 -24.93 36.76
C SER A 723 -8.91 -25.80 36.49
N ASN A 724 -9.09 -26.94 35.80
CA ASN A 724 -8.01 -27.86 35.46
C ASN A 724 -7.32 -27.50 34.13
N ARG A 725 -7.78 -26.45 33.44
CA ARG A 725 -7.26 -25.96 32.16
C ARG A 725 -7.31 -26.99 31.03
N ASN A 726 -8.32 -27.85 31.02
CA ASN A 726 -8.47 -28.88 29.98
C ASN A 726 -9.31 -28.41 28.77
N ASN A 727 -10.22 -27.45 28.97
CA ASN A 727 -11.10 -26.93 27.93
C ASN A 727 -10.83 -25.44 27.69
N ILE A 728 -10.28 -25.11 26.52
CA ILE A 728 -10.01 -23.74 26.09
C ILE A 728 -11.31 -23.10 25.62
N MET A 729 -11.69 -21.98 26.21
CA MET A 729 -12.84 -21.20 25.79
C MET A 729 -12.48 -20.26 24.64
N LEU A 730 -11.40 -19.51 24.80
CA LEU A 730 -10.91 -18.55 23.83
C LEU A 730 -9.40 -18.39 23.93
N GLU A 731 -8.81 -17.95 22.83
CA GLU A 731 -7.44 -17.45 22.78
C GLU A 731 -7.42 -16.10 22.05
N MET A 732 -6.55 -15.21 22.49
CA MET A 732 -6.30 -13.95 21.82
C MET A 732 -4.83 -13.58 21.84
N SER A 733 -4.40 -12.85 20.82
CA SER A 733 -3.05 -12.27 20.77
C SER A 733 -3.09 -10.89 20.16
N ALA A 734 -2.23 -9.99 20.62
CA ALA A 734 -2.09 -8.66 20.03
C ALA A 734 -0.65 -8.45 19.51
N ASP A 735 -0.50 -7.64 18.47
CA ASP A 735 0.80 -7.17 17.99
C ASP A 735 0.97 -5.65 18.20
N ASP A 736 2.19 -5.16 18.02
CA ASP A 736 2.53 -3.74 18.22
C ASP A 736 1.79 -2.79 17.24
N SER A 737 1.24 -3.33 16.16
CA SER A 737 0.44 -2.58 15.20
C SER A 737 -1.02 -2.38 15.63
N GLY A 738 -1.41 -2.93 16.79
CA GLY A 738 -2.79 -2.88 17.28
C GLY A 738 -3.69 -3.93 16.64
N ARG A 739 -3.13 -4.94 15.96
CA ARG A 739 -3.93 -6.08 15.49
C ARG A 739 -4.23 -7.02 16.64
N VAL A 740 -5.48 -7.43 16.74
CA VAL A 740 -5.93 -8.46 17.67
C VAL A 740 -6.37 -9.68 16.88
N MET A 741 -5.73 -10.81 17.17
CA MET A 741 -6.17 -12.13 16.76
C MET A 741 -7.06 -12.70 17.85
N TYR A 742 -8.12 -13.39 17.46
CA TYR A 742 -9.05 -14.02 18.37
C TYR A 742 -9.53 -15.35 17.80
N ARG A 743 -9.60 -16.39 18.63
CA ARG A 743 -10.32 -17.63 18.33
C ARG A 743 -11.09 -18.08 19.56
N ALA A 744 -12.20 -18.75 19.32
CA ALA A 744 -13.00 -19.34 20.38
C ALA A 744 -13.52 -20.72 20.02
N TRP A 745 -13.88 -21.47 21.06
CA TRP A 745 -14.37 -22.84 20.98
C TRP A 745 -15.67 -23.01 21.76
N ASN A 746 -16.49 -23.94 21.29
CA ASN A 746 -17.69 -24.41 21.98
C ASN A 746 -17.33 -25.33 23.16
N GLU A 747 -18.32 -25.72 23.96
CA GLU A 747 -18.12 -26.66 25.07
C GLU A 747 -17.64 -28.06 24.61
N ASP A 748 -17.97 -28.44 23.38
CA ASP A 748 -17.55 -29.69 22.74
C ASP A 748 -16.13 -29.62 22.12
N ASN A 749 -15.40 -28.53 22.33
CA ASN A 749 -14.09 -28.22 21.74
C ASN A 749 -14.09 -28.05 20.21
N ALA A 750 -15.25 -27.98 19.55
CA ALA A 750 -15.31 -27.53 18.16
C ALA A 750 -15.00 -26.03 18.08
N VAL A 751 -14.31 -25.61 17.02
CA VAL A 751 -14.06 -24.18 16.76
C VAL A 751 -15.41 -23.49 16.59
N ASN A 752 -15.61 -22.39 17.32
CA ASN A 752 -16.81 -21.57 17.27
C ASN A 752 -16.63 -20.45 16.23
N CYS A 753 -15.58 -19.65 16.39
CA CYS A 753 -15.28 -18.54 15.49
C CYS A 753 -13.81 -18.12 15.59
N GLU A 754 -13.33 -17.38 14.60
CA GLU A 754 -12.01 -16.76 14.60
C GLU A 754 -12.03 -15.43 13.84
N ALA A 755 -11.20 -14.49 14.28
CA ALA A 755 -11.06 -13.19 13.63
C ALA A 755 -9.64 -12.65 13.77
N LYS A 756 -9.26 -11.84 12.79
CA LYS A 756 -8.11 -10.95 12.83
C LYS A 756 -8.60 -9.53 12.56
N ILE A 757 -8.49 -8.68 13.58
CA ILE A 757 -8.99 -7.30 13.52
C ILE A 757 -7.83 -6.34 13.74
N LEU A 758 -7.63 -5.43 12.79
CA LEU A 758 -6.74 -4.29 12.96
C LEU A 758 -7.52 -3.16 13.65
N ARG A 759 -7.09 -2.77 14.85
CA ARG A 759 -7.70 -1.63 15.53
C ARG A 759 -7.20 -0.33 14.92
N GLY A 760 -8.11 0.38 14.25
CA GLY A 760 -7.79 1.61 13.54
C GLY A 760 -7.98 2.83 14.43
N MET A 761 -7.40 3.97 14.06
CA MET A 761 -7.60 5.21 14.82
C MET A 761 -8.98 5.87 14.55
N ARG A 762 -9.68 5.46 13.47
CA ARG A 762 -11.04 5.95 13.09
C ARG A 762 -12.07 4.80 13.06
N THR A 763 -11.77 3.73 12.34
CA THR A 763 -12.61 2.53 12.19
C THR A 763 -11.75 1.29 12.34
N ASP A 764 -12.25 0.29 13.06
CA ASP A 764 -11.57 -0.99 13.14
C ASP A 764 -11.82 -1.76 11.81
N ILE A 765 -10.84 -2.57 11.39
CA ILE A 765 -10.93 -3.34 10.15
C ILE A 765 -10.81 -4.81 10.48
N VAL A 766 -11.82 -5.57 10.09
CA VAL A 766 -11.76 -7.03 10.04
C VAL A 766 -10.91 -7.41 8.83
N GLU A 767 -9.63 -7.77 9.04
CA GLU A 767 -8.75 -8.28 7.99
C GLU A 767 -9.32 -9.61 7.46
N TRP A 768 -9.71 -10.50 8.39
CA TRP A 768 -10.53 -11.66 8.10
C TRP A 768 -11.32 -12.12 9.33
N MET A 769 -12.46 -12.76 9.12
CA MET A 769 -13.33 -13.31 10.17
C MET A 769 -14.10 -14.52 9.66
N ARG A 770 -14.26 -15.54 10.50
CA ARG A 770 -15.00 -16.77 10.20
C ARG A 770 -15.86 -17.21 11.37
N VAL A 771 -17.04 -17.76 11.05
CA VAL A 771 -17.91 -18.46 12.01
C VAL A 771 -18.07 -19.90 11.55
N TYR A 772 -18.06 -20.83 12.50
CA TYR A 772 -18.14 -22.26 12.24
C TYR A 772 -19.41 -22.87 12.82
N TYR A 773 -19.95 -23.87 12.12
CA TYR A 773 -21.00 -24.76 12.60
C TYR A 773 -20.69 -26.19 12.12
N ASN A 774 -20.67 -27.18 13.02
CA ASN A 774 -20.30 -28.57 12.70
C ASN A 774 -18.99 -28.71 11.90
N HIS A 775 -17.94 -27.99 12.30
CA HIS A 775 -16.63 -27.95 11.64
C HIS A 775 -16.62 -27.39 10.21
N GLN A 776 -17.70 -26.76 9.77
CA GLN A 776 -17.79 -26.07 8.48
C GLN A 776 -17.87 -24.57 8.67
N VAL A 777 -17.21 -23.81 7.80
CA VAL A 777 -17.33 -22.34 7.75
C VAL A 777 -18.73 -22.00 7.24
N VAL A 778 -19.52 -21.31 8.07
CA VAL A 778 -20.87 -20.83 7.71
C VAL A 778 -20.92 -19.35 7.36
N PHE A 779 -19.87 -18.61 7.73
CA PHE A 779 -19.70 -17.19 7.41
C PHE A 779 -18.20 -16.88 7.25
N GLU A 780 -17.87 -16.06 6.25
CA GLU A 780 -16.54 -15.49 6.08
C GLU A 780 -16.65 -14.03 5.64
N ALA A 781 -15.83 -13.16 6.23
CA ALA A 781 -15.67 -11.78 5.82
C ALA A 781 -14.18 -11.44 5.75
N ASN A 782 -13.78 -10.70 4.72
CA ASN A 782 -12.41 -10.24 4.52
C ASN A 782 -12.41 -8.73 4.21
N ASN A 783 -11.47 -8.00 4.81
CA ASN A 783 -11.28 -6.56 4.65
C ASN A 783 -12.57 -5.73 4.81
N LYS A 784 -13.28 -5.91 5.93
CA LYS A 784 -14.52 -5.16 6.24
C LYS A 784 -14.30 -4.13 7.35
N PRO A 785 -14.65 -2.84 7.15
CA PRO A 785 -14.70 -1.88 8.25
C PRO A 785 -15.88 -2.20 9.17
N ILE A 786 -15.73 -1.90 10.47
CA ILE A 786 -16.76 -2.06 11.50
C ILE A 786 -16.96 -0.79 12.32
#